data_AF-A0A964ABU2-F1
#
_entry.id   AF-A0A964ABU2-F1
#
_cell.length_a   1.000
_cell.length_b   1.000
_cell.length_c   1.000
_cell.angle_alpha   90.00
_cell.angle_beta   90.00
_cell.angle_gamma   90.00
#
_symmetry.space_group_name_H-M   'P 1'
#
loop_
_entity.id
_entity.type
_entity.pdbx_description
1 polymer ?
#
loop_
_entity_poly.entity_id
_entity_poly.type
_entity_poly.pdbx_seq_one_letter_code
_entity_poly.pdbx_strand_id
1 'polypeptide(L)'
;MRWLAAACACLWACTDAGLERIPPRERLRDDKLALSGELCTLSPRTLAFPVRILFVVDASESMRVTDPPDPVTGETARERAVRESWTRLLAEGADDVRVGILRFSAEAQSRTVVDTDGDGIPESYFTASEPTLDAATQALGSTDRTTNYVNALSEAHYELRTELLAASQESLPLSKYVVVFLSDGLPDVDDSQAGEASLANVRDAARSLRDLAELFHVGDFAFHTAYLSAGQGPSQDLAAQSLLEEMATLGGGTFRSFPSGEELNFLFVDFSVVRRVFTLRSLVAVNTQAVVDSAQLTALDLGITPAVPGVGTDLDGDGQLGCGEPLTDTDGDGLADIVELYAGTDLFERDTDDDGLGDRIEWDLGRIAGQGTAGLDPLDPTDSGCFVPSLCTDEDEDGACDCVADSDGDGVCDCVTDPDAACADDLGHDCLDLDLDERCDCPDLDLDGRCDWSDKDGDGLRDCEEVFYGTSQNGVDSDADGLPDAVEVRFRTSAVESDGAQDIDFDDTLNATEVQSASDPLCADLPLRPRGAYRYAVDTLGLVGDRTCYTFAIDNVTLMATRPNPSAASPGNGINRVLVYAGEVSFDDAQSYARYRVACVEARWDPAGAFKDPPSGRMRLVEEDFVDIGEFDPDLHCKRP
;
A
#
# COMPACT_ATOMS: atom_id res chain seq x y z
N MET A 1 72.49 80.19 3.31
CA MET A 1 73.59 79.44 2.69
C MET A 1 73.39 77.96 3.04
N ARG A 2 73.04 77.14 2.02
CA ARG A 2 72.78 75.67 2.02
C ARG A 2 71.51 75.20 2.77
N TRP A 3 70.40 74.84 2.12
CA TRP A 3 70.05 73.68 1.26
C TRP A 3 70.11 72.30 1.95
N LEU A 4 68.90 71.73 2.14
CA LEU A 4 68.47 70.32 2.05
C LEU A 4 69.26 69.22 2.76
N ALA A 5 68.55 68.46 3.61
CA ALA A 5 68.08 67.12 3.24
C ALA A 5 67.15 66.55 4.34
N ALA A 6 65.92 66.22 3.93
CA ALA A 6 65.01 65.37 4.67
C ALA A 6 65.57 63.94 4.75
N ALA A 7 65.60 63.37 5.95
CA ALA A 7 65.96 61.97 6.16
C ALA A 7 65.06 61.36 7.24
N CYS A 8 64.24 60.41 6.79
CA CYS A 8 63.62 59.28 7.47
C CYS A 8 63.76 59.15 9.00
N ALA A 9 62.62 59.09 9.67
CA ALA A 9 62.37 58.18 10.78
C ALA A 9 60.86 57.86 10.88
N CYS A 10 60.32 57.11 9.91
CA CYS A 10 59.06 56.38 10.10
C CYS A 10 59.35 55.19 11.00
N LEU A 11 59.10 55.36 12.31
CA LEU A 11 59.14 54.29 13.29
C LEU A 11 57.70 54.02 13.74
N TRP A 12 57.29 52.75 13.52
CA TRP A 12 56.21 52.01 14.19
C TRP A 12 54.79 52.17 13.62
N ALA A 13 54.58 51.47 12.50
CA ALA A 13 53.30 50.83 12.22
C ALA A 13 53.59 49.38 11.83
N CYS A 14 53.81 48.52 12.83
CA CYS A 14 53.58 47.09 12.64
C CYS A 14 52.07 46.92 12.75
N THR A 15 51.38 46.86 11.61
CA THR A 15 50.05 46.24 11.58
C THR A 15 50.28 44.76 11.82
N ASP A 16 49.70 44.25 12.91
CA ASP A 16 49.55 42.82 13.13
C ASP A 16 48.63 42.31 12.00
N ALA A 17 49.25 41.94 10.88
CA ALA A 17 48.55 41.26 9.81
C ALA A 17 48.22 39.88 10.36
N GLY A 18 47.01 39.74 10.89
CA GLY A 18 46.42 38.44 11.21
C GLY A 18 46.53 37.57 9.97
N LEU A 19 47.50 36.65 9.97
CA LEU A 19 47.57 35.58 9.01
C LEU A 19 46.35 34.71 9.27
N GLU A 20 45.26 34.98 8.54
CA GLU A 20 44.16 34.04 8.45
C GLU A 20 44.73 32.74 7.89
N ARG A 21 44.49 31.66 8.62
CA ARG A 21 44.78 30.31 8.15
C ARG A 21 43.97 30.17 6.87
N ILE A 22 44.65 29.99 5.73
CA ILE A 22 43.97 29.54 4.51
C ILE A 22 43.27 28.26 4.94
N PRO A 23 41.92 28.19 4.91
CA PRO A 23 41.23 26.96 5.24
C PRO A 23 41.87 25.86 4.40
N PRO A 24 42.21 24.71 5.00
CA PRO A 24 42.78 23.60 4.24
C PRO A 24 41.86 23.41 3.03
N ARG A 25 42.44 23.35 1.82
CA ARG A 25 41.67 22.99 0.64
C ARG A 25 40.90 21.73 1.01
N GLU A 26 39.58 21.80 1.01
CA GLU A 26 38.72 20.63 1.14
C GLU A 26 39.27 19.60 0.16
N ARG A 27 39.64 18.44 0.69
CA ARG A 27 39.87 17.29 -0.18
C ARG A 27 38.50 17.03 -0.79
N LEU A 28 38.38 17.23 -2.11
CA LEU A 28 37.21 16.77 -2.87
C LEU A 28 37.04 15.29 -2.52
N ARG A 29 36.07 15.01 -1.67
CA ARG A 29 35.66 13.67 -1.27
C ARG A 29 35.00 13.08 -2.52
N ASP A 30 35.59 12.02 -3.06
CA ASP A 30 35.06 11.36 -4.27
C ASP A 30 33.99 10.34 -3.85
N ASP A 31 33.06 10.75 -3.01
CA ASP A 31 32.00 9.90 -2.44
C ASP A 31 30.70 9.97 -3.23
N LYS A 32 30.73 10.49 -4.47
CA LYS A 32 29.52 10.65 -5.28
C LYS A 32 29.36 9.57 -6.35
N LEU A 33 28.19 8.95 -6.40
CA LEU A 33 27.77 8.04 -7.45
C LEU A 33 26.81 8.77 -8.41
N ALA A 34 26.87 8.39 -9.68
CA ALA A 34 25.95 8.82 -10.72
C ALA A 34 25.37 7.59 -11.41
N LEU A 35 24.04 7.52 -11.48
CA LEU A 35 23.27 6.48 -12.13
C LEU A 35 22.68 7.04 -13.42
N SER A 36 22.60 6.20 -14.45
CA SER A 36 21.92 6.57 -15.70
C SER A 36 21.29 5.34 -16.33
N GLY A 37 20.20 5.49 -17.06
CA GLY A 37 19.54 4.33 -17.63
C GLY A 37 18.41 4.64 -18.58
N GLU A 38 17.83 3.55 -19.08
CA GLU A 38 16.63 3.55 -19.89
C GLU A 38 15.61 2.64 -19.21
N LEU A 39 14.38 3.13 -19.06
CA LEU A 39 13.26 2.46 -18.40
C LEU A 39 12.04 2.57 -19.32
N CYS A 40 11.31 1.48 -19.53
CA CYS A 40 10.06 1.45 -20.27
C CYS A 40 8.95 0.90 -19.37
N THR A 41 7.79 1.54 -19.32
CA THR A 41 6.64 1.06 -18.51
C THR A 41 6.17 -0.31 -18.96
N LEU A 42 5.47 -1.08 -18.14
CA LEU A 42 4.95 -2.39 -18.51
C LEU A 42 4.03 -2.36 -19.74
N SER A 43 3.98 -3.49 -20.45
CA SER A 43 3.09 -3.63 -21.60
C SER A 43 1.68 -3.98 -21.12
N PRO A 44 0.64 -3.28 -21.59
CA PRO A 44 -0.76 -3.64 -21.30
C PRO A 44 -1.16 -5.02 -21.86
N ARG A 45 -0.27 -5.68 -22.61
CA ARG A 45 -0.49 -7.03 -23.15
C ARG A 45 -0.18 -8.14 -22.16
N THR A 46 0.80 -7.92 -21.29
CA THR A 46 1.32 -8.92 -20.37
C THR A 46 0.63 -8.90 -19.02
N LEU A 47 -0.08 -7.81 -18.70
CA LEU A 47 -0.79 -7.66 -17.43
C LEU A 47 -2.11 -8.44 -17.44
N ALA A 48 -2.38 -9.12 -16.33
CA ALA A 48 -3.69 -9.64 -16.00
C ALA A 48 -4.57 -8.47 -15.56
N PHE A 49 -5.81 -8.46 -16.04
CA PHE A 49 -6.80 -7.45 -15.66
C PHE A 49 -7.89 -8.18 -14.89
N PRO A 50 -7.85 -8.13 -13.55
CA PRO A 50 -8.78 -8.86 -12.71
C PRO A 50 -10.23 -8.45 -12.98
N VAL A 51 -11.11 -9.41 -13.28
CA VAL A 51 -12.55 -9.13 -13.46
C VAL A 51 -13.35 -9.90 -12.43
N ARG A 52 -14.04 -9.18 -11.55
CA ARG A 52 -14.90 -9.73 -10.50
C ARG A 52 -16.35 -9.43 -10.82
N ILE A 53 -17.17 -10.46 -10.84
CA ILE A 53 -18.58 -10.35 -11.23
C ILE A 53 -19.45 -10.93 -10.14
N LEU A 54 -20.28 -10.11 -9.51
CA LEU A 54 -21.19 -10.53 -8.46
C LEU A 54 -22.64 -10.57 -8.98
N PHE A 55 -23.23 -11.75 -9.00
CA PHE A 55 -24.65 -11.93 -9.31
C PHE A 55 -25.47 -11.93 -8.03
N VAL A 56 -26.26 -10.87 -7.81
CA VAL A 56 -27.18 -10.73 -6.68
C VAL A 56 -28.58 -11.08 -7.17
N VAL A 57 -29.05 -12.28 -6.84
CA VAL A 57 -30.26 -12.86 -7.44
C VAL A 57 -31.35 -13.11 -6.41
N ASP A 58 -32.51 -12.52 -6.68
CA ASP A 58 -33.72 -12.68 -5.90
C ASP A 58 -34.29 -14.10 -6.04
N ALA A 59 -34.53 -14.73 -4.90
CA ALA A 59 -35.14 -16.05 -4.76
C ALA A 59 -36.36 -15.99 -3.82
N SER A 60 -37.12 -14.90 -3.85
CA SER A 60 -38.38 -14.74 -3.13
C SER A 60 -39.50 -15.65 -3.66
N GLU A 61 -40.61 -15.77 -2.93
CA GLU A 61 -41.71 -16.67 -3.28
C GLU A 61 -42.43 -16.20 -4.55
N SER A 62 -42.45 -14.89 -4.83
CA SER A 62 -42.99 -14.31 -6.07
C SER A 62 -42.30 -14.86 -7.32
N MET A 63 -41.01 -15.19 -7.23
CA MET A 63 -40.25 -15.76 -8.32
C MET A 63 -40.77 -17.11 -8.80
N ARG A 64 -41.52 -17.87 -7.98
CA ARG A 64 -42.19 -19.11 -8.46
C ARG A 64 -43.25 -18.83 -9.51
N VAL A 65 -43.83 -17.64 -9.49
CA VAL A 65 -44.87 -17.20 -10.43
C VAL A 65 -44.24 -16.50 -11.62
N THR A 66 -43.25 -15.64 -11.38
CA THR A 66 -42.59 -14.84 -12.42
C THR A 66 -41.62 -15.68 -13.26
N ASP A 67 -40.88 -16.59 -12.62
CA ASP A 67 -39.89 -17.47 -13.25
C ASP A 67 -40.06 -18.93 -12.77
N PRO A 68 -41.13 -19.60 -13.22
CA PRO A 68 -41.37 -21.00 -12.88
C PRO A 68 -40.34 -21.93 -13.54
N PRO A 69 -39.96 -23.04 -12.88
CA PRO A 69 -39.05 -24.03 -13.47
C PRO A 69 -39.60 -24.57 -14.79
N ASP A 70 -38.73 -24.73 -15.79
CA ASP A 70 -39.09 -25.28 -17.08
C ASP A 70 -39.64 -26.72 -16.90
N PRO A 71 -40.80 -27.06 -17.48
CA PRO A 71 -41.44 -28.37 -17.30
C PRO A 71 -40.65 -29.54 -17.92
N VAL A 72 -39.64 -29.27 -18.75
CA VAL A 72 -38.79 -30.28 -19.40
C VAL A 72 -37.44 -30.41 -18.70
N THR A 73 -36.76 -29.30 -18.40
CA THR A 73 -35.42 -29.32 -17.78
C THR A 73 -35.46 -29.26 -16.27
N GLY A 74 -36.54 -28.75 -15.68
CA GLY A 74 -36.65 -28.50 -14.24
C GLY A 74 -35.84 -27.30 -13.75
N GLU A 75 -35.23 -26.55 -14.66
CA GLU A 75 -34.38 -25.38 -14.37
C GLU A 75 -35.15 -24.08 -14.64
N THR A 76 -34.95 -23.07 -13.80
CA THR A 76 -35.53 -21.72 -13.95
C THR A 76 -34.76 -20.89 -14.98
N ALA A 77 -35.36 -19.81 -15.51
CA ALA A 77 -34.69 -18.95 -16.46
C ALA A 77 -33.51 -18.21 -15.82
N ARG A 78 -33.60 -17.84 -14.53
CA ARG A 78 -32.48 -17.22 -13.78
C ARG A 78 -31.28 -18.15 -13.63
N GLU A 79 -31.51 -19.42 -13.29
CA GLU A 79 -30.44 -20.43 -13.21
C GLU A 79 -29.71 -20.55 -14.54
N ARG A 80 -30.47 -20.67 -15.63
CA ARG A 80 -29.91 -20.77 -16.98
C ARG A 80 -29.14 -19.53 -17.39
N ALA A 81 -29.68 -18.34 -17.16
CA ALA A 81 -29.07 -17.07 -17.56
C ALA A 81 -27.74 -16.82 -16.81
N VAL A 82 -27.71 -17.10 -15.51
CA VAL A 82 -26.48 -17.03 -14.70
C VAL A 82 -25.47 -18.07 -15.18
N ARG A 83 -25.91 -19.32 -15.38
CA ARG A 83 -25.08 -20.43 -15.88
C ARG A 83 -24.39 -20.11 -17.20
N GLU A 84 -25.18 -19.68 -18.18
CA GLU A 84 -24.68 -19.33 -19.50
C GLU A 84 -23.72 -18.15 -19.46
N SER A 85 -23.97 -17.17 -18.57
CA SER A 85 -23.13 -15.99 -18.44
C SER A 85 -21.77 -16.35 -17.85
N TRP A 86 -21.71 -17.00 -16.69
CA TRP A 86 -20.41 -17.38 -16.11
C TRP A 86 -19.67 -18.40 -16.97
N THR A 87 -20.38 -19.35 -17.62
CA THR A 87 -19.74 -20.32 -18.54
C THR A 87 -19.08 -19.60 -19.71
N ARG A 88 -19.78 -18.62 -20.30
CA ARG A 88 -19.24 -17.81 -21.38
C ARG A 88 -18.07 -16.96 -20.89
N LEU A 89 -18.17 -16.34 -19.72
CA LEU A 89 -17.13 -15.48 -19.16
C LEU A 89 -15.85 -16.26 -18.85
N LEU A 90 -15.94 -17.46 -18.29
CA LEU A 90 -14.78 -18.33 -18.06
C LEU A 90 -14.21 -18.89 -19.37
N ALA A 91 -15.04 -19.08 -20.41
CA ALA A 91 -14.59 -19.55 -21.73
C ALA A 91 -13.97 -18.44 -22.61
N GLU A 92 -14.45 -17.20 -22.48
CA GLU A 92 -13.93 -16.01 -23.19
C GLU A 92 -12.79 -15.31 -22.41
N GLY A 93 -12.78 -15.48 -21.08
CA GLY A 93 -11.97 -14.74 -20.12
C GLY A 93 -10.53 -15.21 -20.05
N ALA A 94 -9.63 -14.27 -20.36
CA ALA A 94 -8.19 -14.37 -20.18
C ALA A 94 -7.85 -14.32 -18.69
N ASP A 95 -7.19 -15.38 -18.22
CA ASP A 95 -6.32 -15.53 -17.04
C ASP A 95 -6.79 -15.08 -15.64
N ASP A 96 -7.82 -14.23 -15.44
CA ASP A 96 -8.28 -13.88 -14.08
C ASP A 96 -9.74 -13.35 -13.94
N VAL A 97 -10.71 -14.08 -14.49
CA VAL A 97 -12.14 -13.85 -14.19
C VAL A 97 -12.53 -14.65 -12.93
N ARG A 98 -13.24 -14.01 -12.00
CA ARG A 98 -13.84 -14.66 -10.83
C ARG A 98 -15.30 -14.22 -10.68
N VAL A 99 -16.15 -15.16 -10.26
CA VAL A 99 -17.60 -14.96 -10.18
C VAL A 99 -18.10 -15.25 -8.77
N GLY A 100 -18.85 -14.30 -8.22
CA GLY A 100 -19.62 -14.44 -6.99
C GLY A 100 -21.11 -14.63 -7.31
N ILE A 101 -21.80 -15.49 -6.54
CA ILE A 101 -23.25 -15.69 -6.65
C ILE A 101 -23.85 -15.55 -5.27
N LEU A 102 -24.64 -14.50 -5.09
CA LEU A 102 -25.36 -14.17 -3.87
C LEU A 102 -26.86 -14.41 -4.11
N ARG A 103 -27.45 -15.24 -3.25
CA ARG A 103 -28.89 -15.52 -3.26
C ARG A 103 -29.54 -14.75 -2.13
N PHE A 104 -30.58 -13.97 -2.42
CA PHE A 104 -31.35 -13.28 -1.38
C PHE A 104 -32.84 -13.58 -1.42
N SER A 105 -33.45 -13.64 -0.24
CA SER A 105 -34.89 -13.71 0.00
C SER A 105 -35.23 -12.95 1.29
N ALA A 106 -35.58 -13.66 2.37
CA ALA A 106 -35.65 -13.10 3.72
C ALA A 106 -34.24 -12.87 4.30
N GLU A 107 -33.31 -13.76 3.95
CA GLU A 107 -31.89 -13.70 4.27
C GLU A 107 -31.10 -13.54 2.97
N ALA A 108 -29.94 -12.89 3.04
CA ALA A 108 -28.96 -12.85 1.98
C ALA A 108 -27.83 -13.83 2.33
N GLN A 109 -27.44 -14.68 1.40
CA GLN A 109 -26.39 -15.68 1.62
C GLN A 109 -25.54 -15.81 0.36
N SER A 110 -24.22 -15.67 0.54
CA SER A 110 -23.27 -16.08 -0.49
C SER A 110 -23.37 -17.57 -0.79
N ARG A 111 -23.17 -17.95 -2.06
CA ARG A 111 -23.11 -19.35 -2.51
C ARG A 111 -21.75 -19.75 -3.07
N THR A 112 -20.84 -18.80 -3.17
CA THR A 112 -19.52 -18.94 -3.77
C THR A 112 -18.40 -18.67 -2.77
N VAL A 113 -18.66 -18.94 -1.50
CA VAL A 113 -17.70 -18.89 -0.40
C VAL A 113 -16.49 -19.77 -0.73
N VAL A 114 -15.31 -19.17 -0.64
CA VAL A 114 -14.01 -19.82 -0.76
C VAL A 114 -13.35 -19.70 0.61
N ASP A 115 -13.03 -20.86 1.15
CA ASP A 115 -12.27 -21.09 2.37
C ASP A 115 -11.15 -22.07 1.97
N THR A 116 -9.93 -21.54 1.86
CA THR A 116 -8.77 -22.17 1.26
C THR A 116 -7.98 -22.95 2.31
N ASP A 117 -7.87 -22.42 3.52
CA ASP A 117 -7.15 -23.06 4.63
C ASP A 117 -8.03 -23.98 5.49
N GLY A 118 -9.36 -23.87 5.37
CA GLY A 118 -10.34 -24.72 6.01
C GLY A 118 -10.56 -24.38 7.49
N ASP A 119 -10.25 -23.15 7.90
CA ASP A 119 -10.44 -22.66 9.27
C ASP A 119 -11.89 -22.23 9.57
N GLY A 120 -12.74 -22.15 8.53
CA GLY A 120 -14.14 -21.73 8.61
C GLY A 120 -14.37 -20.25 8.38
N ILE A 121 -13.32 -19.47 8.12
CA ILE A 121 -13.32 -18.05 7.76
C ILE A 121 -13.16 -17.93 6.25
N PRO A 122 -14.13 -17.35 5.53
CA PRO A 122 -13.99 -17.17 4.09
C PRO A 122 -12.91 -16.14 3.73
N GLU A 123 -11.93 -16.50 2.90
CA GLU A 123 -10.95 -15.52 2.38
C GLU A 123 -11.41 -14.86 1.08
N SER A 124 -12.37 -15.45 0.36
CA SER A 124 -12.98 -14.82 -0.80
C SER A 124 -14.40 -15.35 -1.07
N TYR A 125 -15.21 -14.52 -1.72
CA TYR A 125 -16.55 -14.89 -2.20
C TYR A 125 -16.60 -15.10 -3.72
N PHE A 126 -15.45 -14.96 -4.39
CA PHE A 126 -15.35 -15.00 -5.83
C PHE A 126 -14.54 -16.22 -6.28
N THR A 127 -15.12 -17.03 -7.17
CA THR A 127 -14.48 -18.28 -7.61
C THR A 127 -14.48 -18.45 -9.12
N ALA A 128 -13.49 -19.18 -9.63
CA ALA A 128 -13.46 -19.69 -11.01
C ALA A 128 -13.78 -21.21 -11.07
N SER A 129 -14.06 -21.84 -9.93
CA SER A 129 -14.36 -23.26 -9.82
C SER A 129 -15.73 -23.56 -10.43
N GLU A 130 -15.75 -24.21 -11.61
CA GLU A 130 -17.01 -24.62 -12.26
C GLU A 130 -17.91 -25.47 -11.34
N PRO A 131 -17.42 -26.46 -10.56
CA PRO A 131 -18.27 -27.22 -9.64
C PRO A 131 -18.95 -26.36 -8.56
N THR A 132 -18.22 -25.39 -8.02
CA THR A 132 -18.74 -24.47 -7.00
C THR A 132 -19.79 -23.55 -7.60
N LEU A 133 -19.51 -22.96 -8.76
CA LEU A 133 -20.45 -22.11 -9.50
C LEU A 133 -21.71 -22.88 -9.92
N ASP A 134 -21.58 -24.15 -10.32
CA ASP A 134 -22.71 -24.98 -10.69
C ASP A 134 -23.65 -25.25 -9.50
N ALA A 135 -23.07 -25.61 -8.36
CA ALA A 135 -23.82 -25.81 -7.11
C ALA A 135 -24.48 -24.51 -6.63
N ALA A 136 -23.75 -23.40 -6.69
CA ALA A 136 -24.25 -22.08 -6.35
C ALA A 136 -25.41 -21.66 -7.26
N THR A 137 -25.28 -21.90 -8.56
CA THR A 137 -26.34 -21.61 -9.54
C THR A 137 -27.58 -22.44 -9.24
N GLN A 138 -27.47 -23.74 -8.98
CA GLN A 138 -28.61 -24.61 -8.64
C GLN A 138 -29.37 -24.15 -7.38
N ALA A 139 -28.68 -23.51 -6.43
CA ALA A 139 -29.32 -22.98 -5.22
C ALA A 139 -30.32 -21.84 -5.53
N LEU A 140 -30.17 -21.14 -6.67
CA LEU A 140 -31.06 -20.06 -7.10
C LEU A 140 -32.47 -20.57 -7.42
N GLY A 141 -32.64 -21.84 -7.78
CA GLY A 141 -33.95 -22.44 -8.06
C GLY A 141 -34.85 -22.54 -6.82
N SER A 142 -34.27 -22.50 -5.62
CA SER A 142 -35.02 -22.60 -4.35
C SER A 142 -35.56 -21.25 -3.91
N THR A 143 -36.88 -21.12 -3.81
CA THR A 143 -37.56 -19.87 -3.42
C THR A 143 -38.01 -19.84 -1.97
N ASP A 144 -37.99 -18.69 -1.31
CA ASP A 144 -38.41 -18.49 0.09
C ASP A 144 -39.19 -17.18 0.31
N ARG A 145 -39.75 -16.94 1.51
CA ARG A 145 -40.88 -16.04 1.80
C ARG A 145 -40.82 -14.63 1.21
N THR A 146 -39.90 -13.77 1.65
CA THR A 146 -39.94 -12.32 1.41
C THR A 146 -38.79 -11.83 0.51
N THR A 147 -38.83 -10.55 0.14
CA THR A 147 -37.85 -9.89 -0.73
C THR A 147 -37.14 -8.79 0.05
N ASN A 148 -35.99 -9.06 0.65
CA ASN A 148 -35.24 -8.08 1.43
C ASN A 148 -34.02 -7.55 0.66
N TYR A 149 -34.16 -6.35 0.07
CA TYR A 149 -33.06 -5.71 -0.67
C TYR A 149 -31.96 -5.18 0.23
N VAL A 150 -32.28 -4.74 1.44
CA VAL A 150 -31.28 -4.15 2.35
C VAL A 150 -30.27 -5.22 2.72
N ASN A 151 -30.72 -6.39 3.17
CA ASN A 151 -29.84 -7.51 3.49
C ASN A 151 -29.01 -7.95 2.26
N ALA A 152 -29.63 -7.97 1.07
CA ALA A 152 -28.93 -8.34 -0.16
C ALA A 152 -27.80 -7.37 -0.53
N LEU A 153 -28.03 -6.08 -0.36
CA LEU A 153 -27.03 -5.05 -0.66
C LEU A 153 -25.96 -4.95 0.43
N SER A 154 -26.33 -5.14 1.70
CA SER A 154 -25.38 -5.23 2.81
C SER A 154 -24.45 -6.43 2.65
N GLU A 155 -24.97 -7.60 2.34
CA GLU A 155 -24.16 -8.79 2.06
C GLU A 155 -23.27 -8.57 0.83
N ALA A 156 -23.79 -7.99 -0.25
CA ALA A 156 -22.98 -7.66 -1.43
C ALA A 156 -21.86 -6.65 -1.11
N HIS A 157 -22.11 -5.72 -0.19
CA HIS A 157 -21.11 -4.75 0.26
C HIS A 157 -20.01 -5.45 1.05
N TYR A 158 -20.39 -6.34 1.97
CA TYR A 158 -19.47 -7.16 2.74
C TYR A 158 -18.60 -8.05 1.82
N GLU A 159 -19.20 -8.81 0.90
CA GLU A 159 -18.45 -9.67 -0.03
C GLU A 159 -17.45 -8.88 -0.89
N LEU A 160 -17.84 -7.68 -1.35
CA LEU A 160 -16.94 -6.79 -2.09
C LEU A 160 -15.84 -6.21 -1.21
N ARG A 161 -16.15 -5.78 0.02
CA ARG A 161 -15.17 -5.22 0.95
C ARG A 161 -14.09 -6.25 1.26
N THR A 162 -14.46 -7.49 1.57
CA THR A 162 -13.50 -8.58 1.82
C THR A 162 -12.59 -8.83 0.62
N GLU A 163 -13.14 -8.89 -0.60
CA GLU A 163 -12.32 -9.08 -1.81
C GLU A 163 -11.40 -7.89 -2.10
N LEU A 164 -11.85 -6.65 -1.86
CA LEU A 164 -11.04 -5.45 -2.07
C LEU A 164 -9.89 -5.34 -1.05
N LEU A 165 -10.14 -5.71 0.21
CA LEU A 165 -9.11 -5.76 1.26
C LEU A 165 -8.08 -6.86 1.01
N ALA A 166 -8.49 -8.01 0.45
CA ALA A 166 -7.57 -9.10 0.15
C ALA A 166 -6.76 -8.88 -1.14
N ALA A 167 -7.22 -8.01 -2.04
CA ALA A 167 -6.55 -7.73 -3.31
C ALA A 167 -5.36 -6.78 -3.13
N SER A 168 -4.28 -6.99 -3.87
CA SER A 168 -3.18 -6.04 -3.86
C SER A 168 -3.60 -4.69 -4.42
N GLN A 169 -3.19 -3.61 -3.76
CA GLN A 169 -3.61 -2.24 -4.11
C GLN A 169 -3.25 -1.88 -5.56
N GLU A 170 -2.09 -2.33 -6.05
CA GLU A 170 -1.64 -2.12 -7.43
C GLU A 170 -2.57 -2.74 -8.51
N SER A 171 -3.32 -3.78 -8.14
CA SER A 171 -4.21 -4.50 -9.06
C SER A 171 -5.58 -3.82 -9.20
N LEU A 172 -6.00 -3.06 -8.19
CA LEU A 172 -7.33 -2.45 -8.11
C LEU A 172 -7.60 -1.43 -9.24
N PRO A 173 -6.67 -0.52 -9.61
CA PRO A 173 -6.87 0.42 -10.72
C PRO A 173 -6.96 -0.26 -12.10
N LEU A 174 -6.53 -1.52 -12.20
CA LEU A 174 -6.60 -2.35 -13.41
C LEU A 174 -7.79 -3.29 -13.40
N SER A 175 -8.47 -3.40 -12.26
CA SER A 175 -9.59 -4.31 -12.07
C SER A 175 -10.89 -3.77 -12.64
N LYS A 176 -11.82 -4.69 -12.89
CA LYS A 176 -13.20 -4.37 -13.21
C LYS A 176 -14.15 -5.16 -12.32
N TYR A 177 -14.98 -4.44 -11.58
CA TYR A 177 -15.99 -5.00 -10.69
C TYR A 177 -17.39 -4.73 -11.25
N VAL A 178 -18.15 -5.80 -11.43
CA VAL A 178 -19.49 -5.73 -12.02
C VAL A 178 -20.49 -6.41 -11.10
N VAL A 179 -21.47 -5.67 -10.62
CA VAL A 179 -22.57 -6.22 -9.83
C VAL A 179 -23.82 -6.29 -10.70
N VAL A 180 -24.47 -7.45 -10.73
CA VAL A 180 -25.72 -7.67 -11.48
C VAL A 180 -26.82 -8.04 -10.51
N PHE A 181 -27.74 -7.12 -10.29
CA PHE A 181 -28.87 -7.28 -9.37
C PHE A 181 -30.15 -7.66 -10.12
N LEU A 182 -30.76 -8.79 -9.79
CA LEU A 182 -31.97 -9.31 -10.45
C LEU A 182 -33.13 -9.42 -9.45
N SER A 183 -34.29 -8.84 -9.76
CA SER A 183 -35.52 -9.00 -8.96
C SER A 183 -36.80 -8.86 -9.79
N ASP A 184 -37.93 -9.37 -9.26
CA ASP A 184 -39.26 -9.33 -9.87
C ASP A 184 -40.25 -8.38 -9.16
N GLY A 185 -39.84 -7.80 -8.04
CA GLY A 185 -40.73 -7.11 -7.11
C GLY A 185 -40.15 -5.85 -6.49
N LEU A 186 -40.92 -5.27 -5.56
CA LEU A 186 -40.42 -4.26 -4.62
C LEU A 186 -39.91 -4.95 -3.36
N PRO A 187 -39.01 -4.31 -2.59
CA PRO A 187 -38.61 -4.82 -1.29
C PRO A 187 -39.83 -4.92 -0.35
N ASP A 188 -39.95 -6.07 0.31
CA ASP A 188 -40.99 -6.38 1.30
C ASP A 188 -40.32 -6.42 2.69
N VAL A 189 -40.23 -5.26 3.33
CA VAL A 189 -39.73 -5.13 4.70
C VAL A 189 -40.89 -5.32 5.68
N ASP A 190 -40.73 -6.23 6.64
CA ASP A 190 -41.76 -6.70 7.58
C ASP A 190 -42.28 -5.62 8.55
N ASP A 191 -41.96 -4.33 8.36
CA ASP A 191 -42.25 -3.28 9.32
C ASP A 191 -43.24 -2.21 8.81
N SER A 192 -44.32 -2.06 9.58
CA SER A 192 -45.51 -1.26 9.28
C SER A 192 -45.32 0.28 9.26
N GLN A 193 -44.08 0.77 9.15
CA GLN A 193 -43.74 2.20 9.00
C GLN A 193 -42.73 2.48 7.87
N ALA A 194 -42.30 1.49 7.10
CA ALA A 194 -41.09 1.56 6.29
C ALA A 194 -41.32 1.84 4.79
N GLY A 195 -42.16 2.81 4.44
CA GLY A 195 -42.45 3.10 3.01
C GLY A 195 -41.38 3.93 2.29
N GLU A 196 -40.98 5.07 2.86
CA GLU A 196 -39.98 5.97 2.24
C GLU A 196 -38.58 5.79 2.84
N ALA A 197 -38.46 5.54 4.14
CA ALA A 197 -37.16 5.36 4.81
C ALA A 197 -36.45 4.08 4.34
N SER A 198 -37.17 2.96 4.15
CA SER A 198 -36.57 1.73 3.62
C SER A 198 -36.09 1.90 2.18
N LEU A 199 -36.82 2.63 1.34
CA LEU A 199 -36.39 2.93 -0.02
C LEU A 199 -35.23 3.93 -0.08
N ALA A 200 -35.08 4.80 0.92
CA ALA A 200 -33.89 5.62 1.07
C ALA A 200 -32.68 4.75 1.40
N ASN A 201 -32.81 3.86 2.40
CA ASN A 201 -31.73 2.93 2.79
C ASN A 201 -31.27 2.04 1.63
N VAL A 202 -32.20 1.54 0.79
CA VAL A 202 -31.85 0.76 -0.41
C VAL A 202 -31.03 1.58 -1.42
N ARG A 203 -31.37 2.86 -1.61
CA ARG A 203 -30.61 3.75 -2.50
C ARG A 203 -29.24 4.07 -1.93
N ASP A 204 -29.15 4.28 -0.62
CA ASP A 204 -27.90 4.57 0.06
C ASP A 204 -26.99 3.34 0.04
N ALA A 205 -27.53 2.13 0.24
CA ALA A 205 -26.78 0.88 0.09
C ALA A 205 -26.32 0.62 -1.36
N ALA A 206 -27.13 0.95 -2.37
CA ALA A 206 -26.68 0.87 -3.76
C ALA A 206 -25.57 1.88 -4.08
N ARG A 207 -25.59 3.05 -3.42
CA ARG A 207 -24.51 4.04 -3.54
C ARG A 207 -23.25 3.59 -2.80
N SER A 208 -23.38 3.01 -1.61
CA SER A 208 -22.22 2.59 -0.80
C SER A 208 -21.35 1.56 -1.50
N LEU A 209 -21.92 0.69 -2.36
CA LEU A 209 -21.14 -0.23 -3.19
C LEU A 209 -20.21 0.51 -4.17
N ARG A 210 -20.69 1.61 -4.75
CA ARG A 210 -19.89 2.45 -5.64
C ARG A 210 -18.89 3.29 -4.86
N ASP A 211 -19.32 3.89 -3.74
CA ASP A 211 -18.44 4.69 -2.88
C ASP A 211 -17.28 3.84 -2.35
N LEU A 212 -17.53 2.56 -2.03
CA LEU A 212 -16.50 1.57 -1.67
C LEU A 212 -15.51 1.35 -2.83
N ALA A 213 -16.00 1.11 -4.04
CA ALA A 213 -15.13 0.94 -5.21
C ALA A 213 -14.30 2.21 -5.53
N GLU A 214 -14.88 3.40 -5.30
CA GLU A 214 -14.17 4.68 -5.46
C GLU A 214 -13.11 4.88 -4.37
N LEU A 215 -13.39 4.48 -3.12
CA LEU A 215 -12.43 4.53 -2.00
C LEU A 215 -11.18 3.69 -2.29
N PHE A 216 -11.36 2.49 -2.83
CA PHE A 216 -10.29 1.56 -3.17
C PHE A 216 -9.68 1.80 -4.56
N HIS A 217 -9.99 2.93 -5.22
CA HIS A 217 -9.47 3.28 -6.55
C HIS A 217 -9.65 2.18 -7.61
N VAL A 218 -10.80 1.50 -7.59
CA VAL A 218 -11.13 0.43 -8.56
C VAL A 218 -11.20 0.98 -9.98
N GLY A 219 -10.57 0.28 -10.93
CA GLY A 219 -10.39 0.75 -12.30
C GLY A 219 -11.68 0.97 -13.11
N ASP A 220 -12.70 0.14 -12.90
CA ASP A 220 -14.05 0.28 -13.46
C ASP A 220 -15.06 -0.46 -12.57
N PHE A 221 -16.06 0.25 -12.06
CA PHE A 221 -17.15 -0.33 -11.27
C PHE A 221 -18.50 -0.06 -11.92
N ALA A 222 -19.33 -1.09 -12.07
CA ALA A 222 -20.67 -0.94 -12.62
C ALA A 222 -21.71 -1.80 -11.88
N PHE A 223 -22.75 -1.14 -11.38
CA PHE A 223 -23.92 -1.78 -10.77
C PHE A 223 -25.10 -1.81 -11.75
N HIS A 224 -25.38 -2.98 -12.31
CA HIS A 224 -26.46 -3.22 -13.26
C HIS A 224 -27.68 -3.82 -12.56
N THR A 225 -28.87 -3.39 -12.97
CA THR A 225 -30.13 -3.94 -12.44
C THR A 225 -30.99 -4.53 -13.54
N ALA A 226 -31.66 -5.63 -13.22
CA ALA A 226 -32.54 -6.35 -14.11
C ALA A 226 -33.90 -6.60 -13.43
N TYR A 227 -34.98 -6.25 -14.13
CA TYR A 227 -36.34 -6.47 -13.67
C TYR A 227 -37.03 -7.60 -14.45
N LEU A 228 -37.62 -8.57 -13.74
CA LEU A 228 -38.45 -9.62 -14.32
C LEU A 228 -39.94 -9.27 -14.17
N SER A 229 -40.65 -9.05 -15.28
CA SER A 229 -42.08 -8.74 -15.24
C SER A 229 -42.95 -9.99 -15.14
N ALA A 230 -43.84 -10.01 -14.15
CA ALA A 230 -44.88 -11.04 -13.99
C ALA A 230 -46.08 -10.86 -14.94
N GLY A 231 -46.08 -9.84 -15.82
CA GLY A 231 -47.17 -9.58 -16.77
C GLY A 231 -48.47 -9.07 -16.14
N GLN A 232 -48.43 -8.55 -14.91
CA GLN A 232 -49.59 -8.03 -14.15
C GLN A 232 -50.05 -6.63 -14.62
N GLY A 233 -49.31 -5.99 -15.52
CA GLY A 233 -49.65 -4.73 -16.20
C GLY A 233 -48.81 -3.53 -15.71
N PRO A 234 -48.69 -2.46 -16.53
CA PRO A 234 -47.67 -1.42 -16.35
C PRO A 234 -47.81 -0.57 -15.08
N SER A 235 -48.96 -0.59 -14.37
CA SER A 235 -49.15 0.23 -13.18
C SER A 235 -48.61 -0.39 -11.88
N GLN A 236 -48.41 -1.72 -11.83
CA GLN A 236 -47.83 -2.40 -10.67
C GLN A 236 -46.30 -2.51 -10.82
N ASP A 237 -45.82 -2.76 -12.04
CA ASP A 237 -44.39 -2.93 -12.33
C ASP A 237 -43.61 -1.59 -12.32
N LEU A 238 -44.26 -0.46 -12.56
CA LEU A 238 -43.58 0.85 -12.73
C LEU A 238 -42.78 1.28 -11.49
N ALA A 239 -43.27 0.98 -10.29
CA ALA A 239 -42.59 1.38 -9.05
C ALA A 239 -41.29 0.58 -8.85
N ALA A 240 -41.33 -0.74 -9.09
CA ALA A 240 -40.14 -1.59 -9.02
C ALA A 240 -39.12 -1.23 -10.12
N GLN A 241 -39.59 -0.98 -11.34
CA GLN A 241 -38.73 -0.56 -12.45
C GLN A 241 -38.06 0.79 -12.16
N SER A 242 -38.80 1.77 -11.64
CA SER A 242 -38.24 3.08 -11.27
C SER A 242 -37.17 2.95 -10.19
N LEU A 243 -37.40 2.11 -9.17
CA LEU A 243 -36.42 1.88 -8.11
C LEU A 243 -35.15 1.23 -8.64
N LEU A 244 -35.27 0.16 -9.43
CA LEU A 244 -34.12 -0.53 -10.01
C LEU A 244 -33.37 0.36 -11.02
N GLU A 245 -34.06 1.20 -11.78
CA GLU A 245 -33.45 2.20 -12.66
C GLU A 245 -32.66 3.25 -11.88
N GLU A 246 -33.21 3.74 -10.76
CA GLU A 246 -32.52 4.65 -9.84
C GLU A 246 -31.28 3.98 -9.23
N MET A 247 -31.37 2.73 -8.76
CA MET A 247 -30.23 1.99 -8.19
C MET A 247 -29.11 1.79 -9.22
N ALA A 248 -29.43 1.37 -10.44
CA ALA A 248 -28.44 1.25 -11.53
C ALA A 248 -27.79 2.60 -11.85
N THR A 249 -28.56 3.68 -11.85
CA THR A 249 -28.03 5.03 -12.11
C THR A 249 -27.09 5.49 -10.98
N LEU A 250 -27.42 5.19 -9.72
CA LEU A 250 -26.58 5.54 -8.57
C LEU A 250 -25.24 4.78 -8.59
N GLY A 251 -25.27 3.49 -8.88
CA GLY A 251 -24.07 2.66 -8.99
C GLY A 251 -23.41 2.65 -10.38
N GLY A 252 -23.72 3.63 -11.25
CA GLY A 252 -23.01 3.87 -12.52
C GLY A 252 -23.27 2.85 -13.64
N GLY A 253 -24.20 1.91 -13.48
CA GLY A 253 -24.50 0.88 -14.46
C GLY A 253 -25.75 1.16 -15.30
N THR A 254 -26.37 0.08 -15.78
CA THR A 254 -27.52 0.13 -16.69
C THR A 254 -28.67 -0.75 -16.21
N PHE A 255 -29.89 -0.30 -16.48
CA PHE A 255 -31.11 -1.01 -16.15
C PHE A 255 -31.72 -1.71 -17.38
N ARG A 256 -32.22 -2.94 -17.20
CA ARG A 256 -33.00 -3.65 -18.20
C ARG A 256 -34.24 -4.32 -17.62
N SER A 257 -35.39 -4.10 -18.24
CA SER A 257 -36.62 -4.85 -17.95
C SER A 257 -36.83 -6.00 -18.94
N PHE A 258 -37.15 -7.20 -18.45
CA PHE A 258 -37.53 -8.35 -19.24
C PHE A 258 -39.06 -8.55 -19.17
N PRO A 259 -39.77 -8.40 -20.30
CA PRO A 259 -41.18 -8.73 -20.39
C PRO A 259 -41.43 -10.23 -20.16
N SER A 260 -42.61 -10.57 -19.64
CA SER A 260 -43.02 -11.96 -19.45
C SER A 260 -42.91 -12.77 -20.76
N GLY A 261 -42.11 -13.84 -20.73
CA GLY A 261 -41.88 -14.73 -21.87
C GLY A 261 -40.72 -14.35 -22.79
N GLU A 262 -40.00 -13.24 -22.53
CA GLU A 262 -38.68 -13.00 -23.13
C GLU A 262 -37.62 -13.90 -22.44
N GLU A 263 -36.61 -14.33 -23.20
CA GLU A 263 -35.49 -15.09 -22.66
C GLU A 263 -34.57 -14.18 -21.83
N LEU A 264 -34.38 -14.52 -20.56
CA LEU A 264 -33.49 -13.78 -19.65
C LEU A 264 -32.02 -13.96 -20.10
N ASN A 265 -31.32 -12.85 -20.31
CA ASN A 265 -29.90 -12.85 -20.67
C ASN A 265 -29.21 -11.57 -20.20
N PHE A 266 -27.92 -11.66 -19.83
CA PHE A 266 -27.14 -10.52 -19.35
C PHE A 266 -26.30 -9.85 -20.43
N LEU A 267 -26.70 -9.93 -21.71
CA LEU A 267 -25.96 -9.36 -22.85
C LEU A 267 -25.87 -7.82 -22.85
N PHE A 268 -26.64 -7.14 -22.00
CA PHE A 268 -26.61 -5.69 -21.87
C PHE A 268 -25.49 -5.21 -20.93
N VAL A 269 -24.87 -6.13 -20.20
CA VAL A 269 -23.74 -5.87 -19.32
C VAL A 269 -22.46 -5.98 -20.12
N ASP A 270 -21.61 -4.96 -20.02
CA ASP A 270 -20.31 -4.94 -20.70
C ASP A 270 -19.23 -5.48 -19.77
N PHE A 271 -18.84 -6.73 -19.98
CA PHE A 271 -17.76 -7.39 -19.26
C PHE A 271 -16.38 -7.18 -19.92
N SER A 272 -16.28 -6.33 -20.95
CA SER A 272 -15.00 -6.09 -21.61
C SER A 272 -14.07 -5.24 -20.74
N VAL A 273 -12.79 -5.59 -20.80
CA VAL A 273 -11.70 -4.91 -20.11
C VAL A 273 -11.09 -3.87 -21.05
N VAL A 274 -10.96 -2.62 -20.57
CA VAL A 274 -10.22 -1.58 -21.27
C VAL A 274 -8.74 -1.67 -20.90
N ARG A 275 -7.88 -1.93 -21.88
CA ARG A 275 -6.43 -1.93 -21.67
C ARG A 275 -5.90 -0.50 -21.73
N ARG A 276 -5.34 -0.02 -20.63
CA ARG A 276 -4.75 1.31 -20.48
C ARG A 276 -3.25 1.28 -20.73
N VAL A 277 -2.68 2.40 -21.19
CA VAL A 277 -1.22 2.57 -21.34
C VAL A 277 -0.69 3.16 -20.05
N PHE A 278 0.47 2.70 -19.61
CA PHE A 278 1.11 3.17 -18.37
C PHE A 278 2.05 4.35 -18.63
N THR A 279 2.21 5.17 -17.60
CA THR A 279 3.21 6.24 -17.52
C THR A 279 3.94 6.20 -16.19
N LEU A 280 5.19 6.65 -16.20
CA LEU A 280 5.98 6.82 -14.98
C LEU A 280 5.41 7.97 -14.15
N ARG A 281 4.98 7.67 -12.91
CA ARG A 281 4.51 8.63 -11.91
C ARG A 281 5.68 9.16 -11.09
N SER A 282 6.45 8.25 -10.49
CA SER A 282 7.54 8.56 -9.59
C SER A 282 8.82 7.81 -9.96
N LEU A 283 9.96 8.43 -9.66
CA LEU A 283 11.27 7.82 -9.74
C LEU A 283 12.08 8.33 -8.54
N VAL A 284 12.32 7.45 -7.56
CA VAL A 284 12.97 7.79 -6.30
C VAL A 284 14.16 6.87 -6.12
N ALA A 285 15.30 7.44 -5.75
CA ALA A 285 16.49 6.68 -5.44
C ALA A 285 16.90 6.88 -3.98
N VAL A 286 17.14 5.78 -3.29
CA VAL A 286 17.50 5.76 -1.87
C VAL A 286 18.80 4.99 -1.70
N ASN A 287 19.75 5.57 -0.99
CA ASN A 287 20.91 4.82 -0.51
C ASN A 287 20.56 4.28 0.87
N THR A 288 20.38 2.97 1.01
CA THR A 288 19.94 2.38 2.28
C THR A 288 21.02 2.47 3.37
N GLN A 289 22.26 2.84 3.04
CA GLN A 289 23.33 3.05 4.02
C GLN A 289 23.49 4.51 4.46
N ALA A 290 22.62 5.40 3.97
CA ALA A 290 22.59 6.81 4.31
C ALA A 290 21.24 7.16 4.92
N VAL A 291 21.24 7.72 6.13
CA VAL A 291 20.05 8.26 6.78
C VAL A 291 20.25 9.74 7.08
N VAL A 292 19.27 10.59 6.80
CA VAL A 292 19.37 12.05 6.98
C VAL A 292 18.60 12.56 8.21
N ASP A 293 18.22 11.65 9.10
CA ASP A 293 17.49 11.95 10.32
C ASP A 293 18.39 12.62 11.38
N SER A 294 18.26 13.92 11.51
CA SER A 294 19.01 14.70 12.51
C SER A 294 18.50 14.53 13.96
N ALA A 295 17.28 14.06 14.18
CA ALA A 295 16.70 13.90 15.52
C ALA A 295 17.42 12.79 16.30
N GLN A 296 17.88 11.76 15.60
CA GLN A 296 18.74 10.69 16.13
C GLN A 296 19.98 11.23 16.87
N LEU A 297 20.57 12.33 16.40
CA LEU A 297 21.72 12.97 17.05
C LEU A 297 21.31 13.84 18.24
N THR A 298 20.21 14.59 18.11
CA THR A 298 19.73 15.49 19.17
C THR A 298 19.34 14.72 20.44
N ALA A 299 18.91 13.47 20.28
CA ALA A 299 18.54 12.57 21.37
C ALA A 299 19.71 12.19 22.30
N LEU A 300 20.95 12.40 21.87
CA LEU A 300 22.13 11.86 22.54
C LEU A 300 22.97 12.89 23.33
N ASP A 301 22.86 14.21 23.07
CA ASP A 301 23.69 15.30 23.69
C ASP A 301 25.20 14.95 23.80
N LEU A 302 25.73 14.18 22.84
CA LEU A 302 27.04 13.53 22.97
C LEU A 302 28.23 14.39 22.50
N GLY A 303 28.02 15.62 22.04
CA GLY A 303 29.12 16.46 21.48
C GLY A 303 29.87 15.75 20.35
N ILE A 304 29.13 15.03 19.50
CA ILE A 304 29.63 14.16 18.44
C ILE A 304 30.36 15.01 17.39
N THR A 305 31.47 14.48 16.87
CA THR A 305 32.24 15.12 15.79
C THR A 305 32.42 14.15 14.64
N PRO A 306 32.45 14.63 13.37
CA PRO A 306 32.68 13.81 12.18
C PRO A 306 34.11 13.23 12.11
N ALA A 307 34.94 13.45 13.13
CA ALA A 307 36.29 12.93 13.22
C ALA A 307 36.34 11.42 13.54
N VAL A 308 35.22 10.81 13.91
CA VAL A 308 35.08 9.35 14.05
C VAL A 308 34.77 8.78 12.66
N PRO A 309 35.67 7.95 12.07
CA PRO A 309 35.42 7.35 10.76
C PRO A 309 34.15 6.49 10.78
N GLY A 310 33.30 6.64 9.76
CA GLY A 310 32.10 5.82 9.59
C GLY A 310 30.85 6.31 10.33
N VAL A 311 30.85 7.51 10.93
CA VAL A 311 29.65 8.05 11.61
C VAL A 311 28.72 8.81 10.67
N GLY A 312 29.25 9.57 9.73
CA GLY A 312 28.45 10.41 8.84
C GLY A 312 29.31 11.29 7.93
N THR A 313 28.64 12.17 7.20
CA THR A 313 29.30 13.10 6.27
C THR A 313 28.96 14.53 6.59
N ASP A 314 29.93 15.23 7.19
CA ASP A 314 29.94 16.68 7.34
C ASP A 314 30.07 17.34 5.95
N LEU A 315 28.94 17.87 5.47
CA LEU A 315 28.78 18.52 4.17
C LEU A 315 29.17 19.99 4.25
N ASP A 316 29.00 20.65 5.39
CA ASP A 316 29.17 22.10 5.52
C ASP A 316 30.60 22.51 5.95
N GLY A 317 31.32 21.60 6.58
CA GLY A 317 32.71 21.69 7.03
C GLY A 317 32.89 22.31 8.41
N ASP A 318 31.82 22.44 9.22
CA ASP A 318 31.86 23.09 10.52
C ASP A 318 32.39 22.18 11.66
N GLY A 319 32.54 20.88 11.37
CA GLY A 319 33.08 19.89 12.30
C GLY A 319 32.04 19.37 13.31
N GLN A 320 30.76 19.52 13.04
CA GLN A 320 29.63 18.86 13.70
C GLN A 320 28.81 18.08 12.68
N LEU A 321 27.86 17.28 13.14
CA LEU A 321 26.85 16.66 12.28
C LEU A 321 25.50 17.25 12.68
N GLY A 322 24.71 17.67 11.69
CA GLY A 322 23.45 18.35 11.91
C GLY A 322 22.36 18.03 10.89
N CYS A 323 21.33 18.87 10.92
CA CYS A 323 20.22 18.92 9.97
C CYS A 323 20.66 18.69 8.52
N GLY A 324 20.04 17.75 7.81
CA GLY A 324 20.30 17.47 6.38
C GLY A 324 21.64 16.83 6.04
N GLU A 325 22.43 16.43 7.04
CA GLU A 325 23.70 15.73 6.82
C GLU A 325 23.54 14.22 6.97
N PRO A 326 23.98 13.41 5.98
CA PRO A 326 23.75 11.98 6.03
C PRO A 326 24.66 11.30 7.06
N LEU A 327 24.04 10.47 7.88
CA LEU A 327 24.62 9.56 8.85
C LEU A 327 24.79 8.18 8.23
N THR A 328 25.84 7.48 8.65
CA THR A 328 26.06 6.09 8.21
C THR A 328 25.11 5.18 8.97
N ASP A 329 24.56 4.22 8.25
CA ASP A 329 23.69 3.15 8.70
C ASP A 329 24.23 1.89 7.98
N THR A 330 24.83 0.94 8.71
CA THR A 330 25.68 -0.09 8.09
C THR A 330 24.89 -1.27 7.54
N ASP A 331 23.84 -1.66 8.24
CA ASP A 331 22.92 -2.75 7.97
C ASP A 331 21.67 -2.29 7.21
N GLY A 332 21.32 -1.00 7.31
CA GLY A 332 20.37 -0.32 6.44
C GLY A 332 18.95 -0.26 6.98
N ASP A 333 18.73 -0.47 8.28
CA ASP A 333 17.42 -0.46 8.93
C ASP A 333 16.86 0.95 9.19
N GLY A 334 17.69 1.99 9.05
CA GLY A 334 17.34 3.38 9.32
C GLY A 334 17.76 3.91 10.69
N LEU A 335 18.34 3.07 11.55
CA LEU A 335 19.01 3.45 12.79
C LEU A 335 20.50 3.71 12.50
N ALA A 336 20.98 4.92 12.78
CA ALA A 336 22.35 5.26 12.44
C ALA A 336 23.35 4.52 13.34
N ASP A 337 24.50 4.14 12.78
CA ASP A 337 25.65 3.48 13.43
C ASP A 337 26.02 4.04 14.82
N ILE A 338 25.82 5.35 14.99
CA ILE A 338 26.16 6.06 16.23
C ILE A 338 25.10 5.90 17.31
N VAL A 339 23.85 5.78 16.89
CA VAL A 339 22.70 5.54 17.75
C VAL A 339 22.70 4.09 18.19
N GLU A 340 22.90 3.16 17.28
CA GLU A 340 23.01 1.73 17.58
C GLU A 340 24.11 1.46 18.62
N LEU A 341 25.29 2.05 18.44
CA LEU A 341 26.38 1.98 19.43
C LEU A 341 25.98 2.50 20.83
N TYR A 342 25.03 3.44 20.90
CA TYR A 342 24.54 3.99 22.14
C TYR A 342 23.42 3.13 22.74
N ALA A 343 22.50 2.63 21.90
CA ALA A 343 21.43 1.72 22.27
C ALA A 343 21.96 0.35 22.73
N GLY A 344 23.06 -0.10 22.11
CA GLY A 344 23.68 -1.40 22.35
C GLY A 344 23.33 -2.45 21.30
N THR A 345 22.68 -2.05 20.21
CA THR A 345 22.27 -2.92 19.09
C THR A 345 23.43 -3.26 18.14
N ASP A 346 23.24 -4.24 17.27
CA ASP A 346 24.24 -4.72 16.32
C ASP A 346 24.17 -4.00 14.96
N LEU A 347 25.24 -3.27 14.65
CA LEU A 347 25.52 -2.52 13.41
C LEU A 347 25.44 -3.31 12.10
N PHE A 348 25.15 -4.60 12.16
CA PHE A 348 25.17 -5.53 11.04
C PHE A 348 23.88 -6.33 10.89
N GLU A 349 22.94 -6.20 11.84
CA GLU A 349 21.68 -6.92 11.89
C GLU A 349 20.54 -5.91 12.06
N ARG A 350 19.57 -5.94 11.13
CA ARG A 350 18.42 -5.02 11.11
C ARG A 350 17.51 -5.17 12.34
N ASP A 351 17.55 -6.33 12.97
CA ASP A 351 16.82 -6.69 14.17
C ASP A 351 17.82 -7.47 15.03
N THR A 352 18.24 -6.88 16.16
CA THR A 352 19.33 -7.37 16.98
C THR A 352 18.93 -8.56 17.85
N ASP A 353 17.67 -8.66 18.25
CA ASP A 353 17.19 -9.73 19.13
C ASP A 353 16.33 -10.79 18.42
N ASP A 354 16.15 -10.61 17.11
CA ASP A 354 15.45 -11.45 16.16
C ASP A 354 14.00 -11.70 16.60
N ASP A 355 13.22 -10.68 16.93
CA ASP A 355 11.87 -10.87 17.46
C ASP A 355 10.71 -10.51 16.51
N GLY A 356 11.00 -9.78 15.43
CA GLY A 356 10.02 -9.42 14.41
C GLY A 356 10.21 -8.01 13.89
N LEU A 357 10.70 -7.14 14.77
CA LEU A 357 10.68 -5.70 14.63
C LEU A 357 12.10 -5.19 14.46
N GLY A 358 12.34 -4.36 13.43
CA GLY A 358 13.67 -3.77 13.27
C GLY A 358 14.07 -2.85 14.43
N ASP A 359 15.37 -2.76 14.71
CA ASP A 359 15.88 -1.94 15.82
C ASP A 359 15.40 -0.48 15.71
N ARG A 360 15.29 0.03 14.48
CA ARG A 360 14.76 1.37 14.20
C ARG A 360 13.34 1.59 14.74
N ILE A 361 12.41 0.67 14.50
CA ILE A 361 11.00 0.87 14.87
C ILE A 361 10.83 0.81 16.39
N GLU A 362 11.49 -0.15 17.03
CA GLU A 362 11.50 -0.31 18.48
C GLU A 362 12.14 0.90 19.16
N TRP A 363 13.21 1.45 18.58
CA TRP A 363 13.86 2.66 19.09
C TRP A 363 12.95 3.89 19.06
N ASP A 364 12.18 4.07 17.98
CA ASP A 364 11.24 5.18 17.84
C ASP A 364 10.06 5.02 18.82
N LEU A 365 9.50 3.81 18.94
CA LEU A 365 8.36 3.51 19.82
C LEU A 365 8.74 3.44 21.31
N GLY A 366 9.93 2.94 21.65
CA GLY A 366 10.46 2.87 23.01
C GLY A 366 10.67 4.24 23.64
N ARG A 367 10.89 5.28 22.83
CA ARG A 367 10.98 6.68 23.30
C ARG A 367 9.64 7.31 23.67
N ILE A 368 8.55 6.84 23.10
CA ILE A 368 7.21 7.38 23.33
C ILE A 368 6.65 6.88 24.68
N ALA A 369 7.09 5.71 25.16
CA ALA A 369 6.63 5.01 26.37
C ALA A 369 6.89 5.69 27.74
N GLY A 370 7.27 6.98 27.76
CA GLY A 370 7.39 7.78 29.00
C GLY A 370 6.07 8.00 29.77
N GLN A 371 4.95 7.40 29.32
CA GLN A 371 3.61 7.51 29.90
C GLN A 371 3.02 6.21 30.47
N GLY A 372 3.82 5.16 30.69
CA GLY A 372 3.43 4.01 31.54
C GLY A 372 2.94 2.75 30.82
N THR A 373 3.06 2.71 29.51
CA THR A 373 3.00 1.49 28.69
C THR A 373 4.38 0.81 28.64
N ALA A 374 4.44 -0.50 28.40
CA ALA A 374 5.71 -1.18 28.13
C ALA A 374 6.29 -0.60 26.82
N GLY A 375 7.55 -0.16 26.85
CA GLY A 375 8.26 0.27 25.64
C GLY A 375 8.88 -0.96 24.99
N LEU A 376 8.94 -0.97 23.65
CA LEU A 376 9.73 -1.94 22.90
C LEU A 376 11.22 -1.65 23.13
N ASP A 377 12.01 -2.67 23.44
CA ASP A 377 13.46 -2.60 23.65
C ASP A 377 14.15 -3.47 22.60
N PRO A 378 14.99 -2.90 21.71
CA PRO A 378 15.71 -3.62 20.64
C PRO A 378 16.69 -4.73 21.08
N LEU A 379 16.66 -5.10 22.36
CA LEU A 379 17.52 -6.08 23.00
C LEU A 379 16.70 -7.08 23.85
N ASP A 380 15.38 -6.91 23.96
CA ASP A 380 14.47 -7.80 24.67
C ASP A 380 13.45 -8.43 23.70
N PRO A 381 13.71 -9.65 23.19
CA PRO A 381 12.89 -10.28 22.15
C PRO A 381 11.54 -10.80 22.68
N THR A 382 11.09 -10.30 23.83
CA THR A 382 9.85 -10.69 24.48
C THR A 382 8.87 -9.53 24.64
N ASP A 383 9.24 -8.34 24.17
CA ASP A 383 8.42 -7.13 24.31
C ASP A 383 7.80 -6.60 23.00
N SER A 384 8.08 -7.24 21.85
CA SER A 384 7.43 -6.99 20.56
C SER A 384 5.90 -7.10 20.52
N GLY A 385 5.27 -7.68 21.55
CA GLY A 385 3.81 -7.84 21.59
C GLY A 385 3.29 -8.90 20.60
N CYS A 386 4.13 -9.84 20.18
CA CYS A 386 3.72 -10.91 19.27
C CYS A 386 2.67 -11.81 19.94
N PHE A 387 1.49 -11.87 19.35
CA PHE A 387 0.38 -12.65 19.86
C PHE A 387 0.06 -13.79 18.91
N VAL A 388 -0.13 -14.98 19.47
CA VAL A 388 -0.72 -16.11 18.74
C VAL A 388 -2.20 -15.81 18.57
N PRO A 389 -2.74 -15.54 17.37
CA PRO A 389 -4.16 -15.34 17.18
C PRO A 389 -4.89 -16.51 17.85
N SER A 390 -5.69 -16.22 18.88
CA SER A 390 -6.36 -17.28 19.60
C SER A 390 -7.31 -17.96 18.62
N LEU A 391 -7.04 -19.21 18.26
CA LEU A 391 -7.99 -20.07 17.56
C LEU A 391 -9.34 -19.90 18.26
N CYS A 392 -10.30 -19.36 17.52
CA CYS A 392 -11.55 -18.95 18.12
C CYS A 392 -12.15 -20.11 18.92
N THR A 393 -12.43 -19.87 20.19
CA THR A 393 -13.05 -20.89 21.05
C THR A 393 -14.51 -20.56 21.17
N ASP A 394 -15.34 -21.40 20.55
CA ASP A 394 -16.77 -21.53 20.79
C ASP A 394 -16.98 -22.04 22.24
N GLU A 395 -16.97 -21.14 23.24
CA GLU A 395 -17.10 -21.51 24.66
C GLU A 395 -18.51 -22.05 24.98
N ASP A 396 -19.52 -21.70 24.17
CA ASP A 396 -20.91 -22.10 24.38
C ASP A 396 -21.43 -23.24 23.45
N GLU A 397 -20.57 -23.77 22.58
CA GLU A 397 -20.81 -24.87 21.63
C GLU A 397 -21.97 -24.60 20.63
N ASP A 398 -22.21 -23.34 20.26
CA ASP A 398 -23.28 -22.94 19.34
C ASP A 398 -22.86 -22.95 17.84
N GLY A 399 -21.57 -23.12 17.58
CA GLY A 399 -20.98 -23.15 16.24
C GLY A 399 -20.56 -21.79 15.69
N ALA A 400 -20.61 -20.72 16.49
CA ALA A 400 -20.00 -19.42 16.22
C ALA A 400 -18.81 -19.16 17.17
N CYS A 401 -17.85 -18.35 16.73
CA CYS A 401 -16.75 -17.92 17.59
C CYS A 401 -17.29 -16.93 18.64
N ASP A 402 -17.06 -17.18 19.94
CA ASP A 402 -17.41 -16.24 21.03
C ASP A 402 -16.43 -15.04 21.04
N CYS A 403 -16.61 -14.08 20.14
CA CYS A 403 -16.18 -12.70 20.36
C CYS A 403 -17.27 -12.00 21.19
N VAL A 404 -16.88 -11.21 22.18
CA VAL A 404 -17.83 -10.57 23.12
C VAL A 404 -18.52 -9.39 22.44
N ALA A 405 -19.53 -9.70 21.63
CA ALA A 405 -20.43 -8.83 20.88
C ALA A 405 -19.85 -8.07 19.68
N ASP A 406 -20.26 -8.50 18.49
CA ASP A 406 -20.30 -7.77 17.22
C ASP A 406 -21.76 -7.29 17.03
N SER A 407 -22.04 -6.04 17.42
CA SER A 407 -23.41 -5.51 17.51
C SER A 407 -23.97 -5.02 16.18
N ASP A 408 -23.11 -4.65 15.23
CA ASP A 408 -23.53 -4.14 13.92
C ASP A 408 -23.27 -5.14 12.77
N GLY A 409 -22.62 -6.27 13.05
CA GLY A 409 -22.54 -7.45 12.21
C GLY A 409 -21.55 -7.31 11.06
N ASP A 410 -20.51 -6.50 11.26
CA ASP A 410 -19.55 -6.16 10.22
C ASP A 410 -18.30 -7.06 10.22
N GLY A 411 -18.19 -8.00 11.17
CA GLY A 411 -17.09 -8.95 11.21
C GLY A 411 -15.80 -8.41 11.83
N VAL A 412 -15.83 -7.23 12.44
CA VAL A 412 -14.80 -6.69 13.35
C VAL A 412 -15.40 -6.57 14.76
N CYS A 413 -14.59 -6.69 15.82
CA CYS A 413 -15.10 -6.61 17.20
C CYS A 413 -15.35 -5.15 17.64
N ASP A 414 -16.51 -4.86 18.25
CA ASP A 414 -16.85 -3.53 18.79
C ASP A 414 -15.97 -3.14 20.01
N CYS A 415 -15.59 -1.86 20.12
CA CYS A 415 -14.90 -1.37 21.33
C CYS A 415 -15.83 -1.34 22.55
N VAL A 416 -15.30 -1.64 23.74
CA VAL A 416 -16.03 -1.82 25.01
C VAL A 416 -16.84 -0.58 25.47
N THR A 417 -16.69 0.58 24.83
CA THR A 417 -17.29 1.84 25.29
C THR A 417 -18.27 2.53 24.34
N ASP A 418 -18.24 2.25 23.03
CA ASP A 418 -19.17 2.85 22.06
C ASP A 418 -19.41 1.91 20.85
N PRO A 419 -20.62 1.29 20.74
CA PRO A 419 -20.95 0.32 19.69
C PRO A 419 -21.27 0.95 18.33
N ASP A 420 -21.21 2.28 18.19
CA ASP A 420 -21.34 2.99 16.90
C ASP A 420 -20.00 3.63 16.46
N ALA A 421 -18.89 3.33 17.15
CA ALA A 421 -17.58 3.91 16.90
C ALA A 421 -16.55 2.83 16.53
N ALA A 422 -15.77 3.08 15.48
CA ALA A 422 -14.60 2.28 15.15
C ALA A 422 -13.66 2.19 16.37
N CYS A 423 -12.98 1.05 16.54
CA CYS A 423 -11.87 0.85 17.47
C CYS A 423 -10.67 1.72 17.06
N ALA A 424 -10.85 3.05 17.12
CA ALA A 424 -9.79 4.01 16.87
C ALA A 424 -9.09 4.29 18.20
N ASP A 425 -7.79 4.06 18.23
CA ASP A 425 -6.92 4.80 19.15
C ASP A 425 -6.99 6.31 18.86
N ASP A 426 -6.31 7.14 19.65
CA ASP A 426 -6.26 8.60 19.43
C ASP A 426 -5.59 8.99 18.08
N LEU A 427 -5.12 8.02 17.29
CA LEU A 427 -4.42 8.16 16.01
C LEU A 427 -5.21 7.59 14.81
N GLY A 428 -6.27 6.81 15.02
CA GLY A 428 -7.16 6.31 13.97
C GLY A 428 -6.77 4.96 13.36
N HIS A 429 -6.00 4.13 14.05
CA HIS A 429 -5.55 2.82 13.53
C HIS A 429 -6.56 1.69 13.79
N ASP A 430 -6.70 0.76 12.83
CA ASP A 430 -7.58 -0.42 12.89
C ASP A 430 -6.73 -1.70 13.08
N CYS A 431 -6.30 -1.96 14.31
CA CYS A 431 -5.53 -3.14 14.67
C CYS A 431 -6.07 -3.79 15.94
N LEU A 432 -5.95 -5.11 16.04
CA LEU A 432 -6.39 -5.86 17.22
C LEU A 432 -5.38 -5.68 18.36
N ASP A 433 -5.82 -5.11 19.48
CA ASP A 433 -5.09 -5.07 20.76
C ASP A 433 -5.71 -6.16 21.68
N LEU A 434 -5.30 -7.42 21.51
CA LEU A 434 -5.87 -8.58 22.19
C LEU A 434 -5.42 -8.68 23.65
N ASP A 435 -4.26 -8.14 24.00
CA ASP A 435 -3.74 -8.14 25.36
C ASP A 435 -4.04 -6.86 26.17
N LEU A 436 -4.65 -5.86 25.51
CA LEU A 436 -5.11 -4.58 26.05
C LEU A 436 -3.96 -3.73 26.61
N ASP A 437 -2.80 -3.78 25.96
CA ASP A 437 -1.62 -2.99 26.32
C ASP A 437 -1.54 -1.61 25.62
N GLU A 438 -2.57 -1.28 24.84
CA GLU A 438 -2.70 -0.06 24.02
C GLU A 438 -1.80 -0.08 22.77
N ARG A 439 -1.38 -1.25 22.26
CA ARG A 439 -0.65 -1.43 21.00
C ARG A 439 -1.34 -2.45 20.08
N CYS A 440 -0.96 -2.41 18.81
CA CYS A 440 -1.39 -3.38 17.82
C CYS A 440 -0.65 -4.72 17.98
N ASP A 441 -1.38 -5.83 17.98
CA ASP A 441 -0.78 -7.15 18.04
C ASP A 441 -0.36 -7.65 16.66
N CYS A 442 0.85 -8.20 16.61
CA CYS A 442 1.40 -8.86 15.45
C CYS A 442 1.22 -10.39 15.57
N PRO A 443 0.76 -11.08 14.51
CA PRO A 443 0.51 -12.51 14.58
C PRO A 443 1.80 -13.34 14.66
N ASP A 444 1.81 -14.31 15.57
CA ASP A 444 2.76 -15.43 15.66
C ASP A 444 2.04 -16.70 15.14
N LEU A 445 2.04 -16.93 13.82
CA LEU A 445 1.34 -18.06 13.19
C LEU A 445 2.06 -19.39 13.41
N ASP A 446 3.39 -19.38 13.63
CA ASP A 446 4.19 -20.58 13.80
C ASP A 446 4.43 -21.02 15.27
N LEU A 447 3.97 -20.19 16.21
CA LEU A 447 3.94 -20.40 17.65
C LEU A 447 5.33 -20.47 18.29
N ASP A 448 6.32 -19.78 17.71
CA ASP A 448 7.68 -19.76 18.23
C ASP A 448 7.94 -18.66 19.27
N GLY A 449 6.96 -17.77 19.48
CA GLY A 449 7.01 -16.64 20.39
C GLY A 449 7.64 -15.38 19.79
N ARG A 450 7.71 -15.29 18.46
CA ARG A 450 8.21 -14.15 17.67
C ARG A 450 7.16 -13.77 16.63
N CYS A 451 7.22 -12.55 16.13
CA CYS A 451 6.27 -12.06 15.15
C CYS A 451 6.66 -12.59 13.78
N ASP A 452 5.68 -12.95 12.95
CA ASP A 452 5.97 -13.43 11.61
C ASP A 452 6.57 -12.34 10.71
N TRP A 453 7.57 -12.73 9.92
CA TRP A 453 8.43 -11.83 9.15
C TRP A 453 8.05 -11.76 7.66
N SER A 454 6.75 -11.90 7.36
CA SER A 454 6.28 -11.78 5.98
C SER A 454 6.39 -10.31 5.54
N ASP A 455 6.70 -10.12 4.27
CA ASP A 455 6.64 -8.84 3.55
C ASP A 455 5.84 -9.17 2.27
N LYS A 456 4.52 -9.00 2.35
CA LYS A 456 3.57 -9.47 1.34
C LYS A 456 3.64 -8.69 0.04
N ASP A 457 3.93 -7.39 0.10
CA ASP A 457 4.01 -6.54 -1.08
C ASP A 457 5.45 -6.28 -1.57
N GLY A 458 6.45 -6.60 -0.75
CA GLY A 458 7.87 -6.60 -1.08
C GLY A 458 8.54 -5.24 -0.99
N ASP A 459 7.90 -4.23 -0.38
CA ASP A 459 8.42 -2.86 -0.37
C ASP A 459 9.64 -2.65 0.54
N GLY A 460 9.84 -3.56 1.48
CA GLY A 460 10.93 -3.59 2.46
C GLY A 460 10.49 -3.31 3.90
N LEU A 461 9.22 -2.95 4.14
CA LEU A 461 8.56 -3.02 5.45
C LEU A 461 7.93 -4.40 5.61
N ARG A 462 8.04 -4.96 6.81
CA ARG A 462 7.40 -6.25 7.11
C ARG A 462 5.93 -6.02 7.48
N ASP A 463 5.06 -6.99 7.22
CA ASP A 463 3.63 -6.93 7.54
C ASP A 463 3.37 -6.48 8.99
N CYS A 464 4.22 -6.92 9.94
CA CYS A 464 4.15 -6.53 11.35
C CYS A 464 4.59 -5.07 11.58
N GLU A 465 5.65 -4.61 10.91
CA GLU A 465 6.10 -3.22 10.98
C GLU A 465 5.04 -2.27 10.39
N GLU A 466 4.39 -2.69 9.30
CA GLU A 466 3.32 -1.93 8.65
C GLU A 466 2.12 -1.70 9.56
N VAL A 467 1.76 -2.68 10.38
CA VAL A 467 0.70 -2.53 11.40
C VAL A 467 1.03 -1.40 12.38
N PHE A 468 2.29 -1.28 12.81
CA PHE A 468 2.71 -0.20 13.71
C PHE A 468 2.76 1.17 13.04
N TYR A 469 3.06 1.23 11.73
CA TYR A 469 3.04 2.47 10.96
C TYR A 469 1.64 2.83 10.41
N GLY A 470 0.67 1.91 10.50
CA GLY A 470 -0.68 2.06 9.95
C GLY A 470 -0.75 1.89 8.43
N THR A 471 0.29 1.36 7.80
CA THR A 471 0.38 1.13 6.36
C THR A 471 -0.28 -0.18 5.96
N SER A 472 -0.47 -0.37 4.67
CA SER A 472 -1.26 -1.44 4.09
C SER A 472 -0.37 -2.60 3.65
N GLN A 473 -0.52 -3.76 4.31
CA GLN A 473 0.24 -4.99 4.05
C GLN A 473 0.14 -5.61 2.64
N ASN A 474 -0.53 -4.95 1.71
CA ASN A 474 -0.79 -5.44 0.36
C ASN A 474 -0.59 -4.34 -0.70
N GLY A 475 0.09 -3.26 -0.34
CA GLY A 475 0.24 -2.08 -1.16
C GLY A 475 1.43 -1.22 -0.74
N VAL A 476 2.40 -1.15 -1.66
CA VAL A 476 3.70 -0.48 -1.53
C VAL A 476 3.64 1.02 -1.21
N ASP A 477 2.50 1.67 -1.43
CA ASP A 477 2.28 3.13 -1.38
C ASP A 477 0.83 3.33 -0.93
N SER A 478 0.65 3.29 0.39
CA SER A 478 -0.64 3.12 1.05
C SER A 478 -1.60 4.28 0.82
N ASP A 479 -1.06 5.50 0.74
CA ASP A 479 -1.82 6.73 0.48
C ASP A 479 -1.88 7.12 -1.00
N ALA A 480 -1.21 6.34 -1.86
CA ALA A 480 -1.10 6.52 -3.29
C ALA A 480 -0.56 7.90 -3.68
N ASP A 481 0.41 8.48 -2.97
CA ASP A 481 0.99 9.78 -3.29
C ASP A 481 2.16 9.69 -4.31
N GLY A 482 2.74 8.51 -4.46
CA GLY A 482 3.85 8.20 -5.38
C GLY A 482 5.19 8.00 -4.68
N LEU A 483 5.23 8.01 -3.34
CA LEU A 483 6.35 7.57 -2.52
C LEU A 483 6.03 6.19 -1.92
N PRO A 484 6.96 5.22 -1.93
CA PRO A 484 6.74 3.95 -1.24
C PRO A 484 6.79 4.10 0.29
N ASP A 485 5.99 3.32 1.01
CA ASP A 485 5.85 3.37 2.47
C ASP A 485 7.21 3.20 3.18
N ALA A 486 8.01 2.20 2.78
CA ALA A 486 9.37 1.99 3.28
C ALA A 486 10.29 3.21 3.12
N VAL A 487 10.10 3.98 2.03
CA VAL A 487 10.87 5.20 1.79
C VAL A 487 10.38 6.31 2.70
N GLU A 488 9.08 6.48 2.84
CA GLU A 488 8.48 7.50 3.69
C GLU A 488 8.82 7.33 5.16
N VAL A 489 8.70 6.12 5.69
CA VAL A 489 9.11 5.76 7.05
C VAL A 489 10.58 6.15 7.29
N ARG A 490 11.46 5.88 6.31
CA ARG A 490 12.88 6.22 6.42
C ARG A 490 13.14 7.73 6.46
N PHE A 491 12.35 8.53 5.76
CA PHE A 491 12.45 10.00 5.76
C PHE A 491 11.52 10.67 6.79
N ARG A 492 10.69 9.88 7.48
CA ARG A 492 9.66 10.32 8.44
C ARG A 492 8.62 11.27 7.86
N THR A 493 8.22 11.03 6.61
CA THR A 493 6.96 11.55 6.07
C THR A 493 5.83 10.58 6.42
N SER A 494 4.59 11.01 6.25
CA SER A 494 3.43 10.16 6.52
C SER A 494 3.15 9.21 5.36
N ALA A 495 3.27 7.91 5.59
CA ALA A 495 2.93 6.87 4.60
C ALA A 495 1.42 6.60 4.47
N VAL A 496 0.61 7.15 5.39
CA VAL A 496 -0.84 6.92 5.45
C VAL A 496 -1.66 8.15 5.06
N GLU A 497 -1.03 9.33 5.08
CA GLU A 497 -1.64 10.58 4.67
C GLU A 497 -0.79 11.27 3.62
N SER A 498 -1.40 11.61 2.47
CA SER A 498 -0.71 12.31 1.39
C SER A 498 -0.15 13.66 1.83
N ASP A 499 1.12 13.64 2.21
CA ASP A 499 1.88 14.79 2.70
C ASP A 499 2.96 15.25 1.71
N GLY A 500 3.20 14.52 0.62
CA GLY A 500 4.26 14.84 -0.34
C GLY A 500 4.19 16.24 -0.94
N ALA A 501 3.00 16.86 -0.96
CA ALA A 501 2.77 18.23 -1.42
C ALA A 501 2.82 19.31 -0.30
N GLN A 502 3.08 18.91 0.93
CA GLN A 502 3.27 19.77 2.10
C GLN A 502 4.75 20.16 2.24
N ASP A 503 5.01 21.09 3.16
CA ASP A 503 6.34 21.62 3.51
C ASP A 503 6.35 21.67 5.05
N ILE A 504 6.78 20.57 5.67
CA ILE A 504 6.63 20.36 7.13
C ILE A 504 7.56 21.29 7.92
N ASP A 505 8.76 21.56 7.40
CA ASP A 505 9.79 22.34 8.08
C ASP A 505 9.78 23.85 7.72
N PHE A 506 8.96 24.23 6.75
CA PHE A 506 8.76 25.59 6.23
C PHE A 506 10.00 26.18 5.55
N ASP A 507 10.76 25.37 4.83
CA ASP A 507 11.97 25.78 4.11
C ASP A 507 11.76 26.17 2.62
N ASP A 508 10.50 26.19 2.17
CA ASP A 508 10.04 26.39 0.79
C ASP A 508 10.35 25.19 -0.15
N THR A 509 10.69 24.02 0.39
CA THR A 509 10.76 22.74 -0.33
C THR A 509 9.60 21.85 0.07
N LEU A 510 9.07 21.06 -0.87
CA LEU A 510 8.01 20.10 -0.57
C LEU A 510 8.60 18.77 -0.11
N ASN A 511 7.93 18.09 0.81
CA ASN A 511 8.33 16.79 1.35
C ASN A 511 8.74 15.79 0.26
N ALA A 512 7.91 15.57 -0.76
CA ALA A 512 8.23 14.61 -1.83
C ALA A 512 9.47 15.01 -2.65
N THR A 513 9.73 16.31 -2.77
CA THR A 513 10.94 16.81 -3.44
C THR A 513 12.19 16.57 -2.59
N GLU A 514 12.05 16.62 -1.27
CA GLU A 514 13.11 16.36 -0.32
C GLU A 514 13.46 14.88 -0.26
N VAL A 515 12.45 14.03 -0.07
CA VAL A 515 12.55 12.57 -0.15
C VAL A 515 13.22 12.15 -1.46
N GLN A 516 12.72 12.63 -2.60
CA GLN A 516 13.33 12.34 -3.89
C GLN A 516 14.80 12.79 -3.93
N SER A 517 15.12 13.95 -3.37
CA SER A 517 16.47 14.51 -3.39
C SER A 517 17.39 14.04 -2.26
N ALA A 518 16.92 13.13 -1.40
CA ALA A 518 17.59 12.66 -0.20
C ALA A 518 18.03 13.78 0.77
N SER A 519 17.13 14.75 1.02
CA SER A 519 17.22 15.75 2.10
C SER A 519 16.24 15.42 3.25
N ASP A 520 16.32 16.12 4.38
CA ASP A 520 15.53 15.85 5.61
C ASP A 520 14.22 16.68 5.64
N PRO A 521 13.03 16.09 5.39
CA PRO A 521 11.76 16.84 5.31
C PRO A 521 11.31 17.53 6.61
N LEU A 522 11.93 17.16 7.73
CA LEU A 522 11.59 17.71 9.05
C LEU A 522 12.53 18.84 9.49
N CYS A 523 13.51 19.21 8.67
CA CYS A 523 14.53 20.15 9.07
C CYS A 523 15.06 21.02 7.94
N ALA A 524 14.99 22.35 8.14
CA ALA A 524 15.32 23.36 7.13
C ALA A 524 16.80 23.30 6.67
N ASP A 525 17.05 22.49 5.64
CA ASP A 525 18.37 22.10 5.16
C ASP A 525 18.73 22.70 3.79
N LEU A 526 17.90 23.61 3.26
CA LEU A 526 18.12 24.35 2.03
C LEU A 526 19.59 24.77 1.75
N PRO A 527 20.39 25.24 2.72
CA PRO A 527 21.81 25.59 2.48
C PRO A 527 22.71 24.42 2.09
N LEU A 528 22.38 23.19 2.50
CA LEU A 528 23.16 21.97 2.27
C LEU A 528 22.77 21.26 0.98
N ARG A 529 21.54 21.45 0.53
CA ARG A 529 20.99 20.85 -0.69
C ARG A 529 21.90 20.92 -1.92
N PRO A 530 22.61 22.03 -2.24
CA PRO A 530 23.53 22.07 -3.38
C PRO A 530 24.70 21.08 -3.29
N ARG A 531 25.05 20.63 -2.08
CA ARG A 531 26.16 19.72 -1.77
C ARG A 531 25.68 18.27 -1.61
N GLY A 532 24.60 18.05 -0.87
CA GLY A 532 24.10 16.72 -0.50
C GLY A 532 23.09 16.12 -1.47
N ALA A 533 22.21 16.95 -2.03
CA ALA A 533 21.00 16.44 -2.66
C ALA A 533 21.22 15.80 -4.04
N TYR A 534 20.40 14.80 -4.32
CA TYR A 534 20.40 14.05 -5.57
C TYR A 534 19.80 14.92 -6.69
N ARG A 535 20.28 14.70 -7.91
CA ARG A 535 19.85 15.49 -9.07
C ARG A 535 19.30 14.59 -10.15
N TYR A 536 18.01 14.76 -10.43
CA TYR A 536 17.29 13.97 -11.41
C TYR A 536 17.22 14.71 -12.74
N ALA A 537 17.40 13.95 -13.82
CA ALA A 537 17.03 14.35 -15.16
C ALA A 537 16.30 13.18 -15.81
N VAL A 538 14.99 13.34 -16.04
CA VAL A 538 14.14 12.32 -16.67
C VAL A 538 13.59 12.88 -17.97
N ASP A 539 13.91 12.22 -19.08
CA ASP A 539 13.46 12.60 -20.42
C ASP A 539 12.56 11.49 -21.00
N THR A 540 11.39 11.86 -21.51
CA THR A 540 10.46 10.91 -22.15
C THR A 540 10.85 10.68 -23.61
N LEU A 541 11.16 9.43 -23.97
CA LEU A 541 11.43 9.01 -25.36
C LEU A 541 10.14 8.85 -26.19
N GLY A 542 8.99 8.76 -25.52
CA GLY A 542 7.66 8.61 -26.12
C GLY A 542 7.20 7.15 -26.15
N LEU A 543 6.21 6.86 -27.00
CA LEU A 543 5.65 5.52 -27.15
C LEU A 543 6.53 4.65 -28.06
N VAL A 544 7.09 3.57 -27.51
CA VAL A 544 7.84 2.55 -28.24
C VAL A 544 7.03 1.26 -28.23
N GLY A 545 6.30 1.00 -29.31
CA GLY A 545 5.35 -0.12 -29.34
C GLY A 545 4.06 0.21 -28.59
N ASP A 546 3.79 -0.49 -27.49
CA ASP A 546 2.67 -0.22 -26.56
C ASP A 546 3.13 0.20 -25.16
N ARG A 547 4.41 0.55 -25.01
CA ARG A 547 5.06 0.97 -23.77
C ARG A 547 5.50 2.43 -23.89
N THR A 548 5.49 3.18 -22.78
CA THR A 548 6.14 4.50 -22.74
C THR A 548 7.56 4.33 -22.20
N CYS A 549 8.56 4.90 -22.88
CA CYS A 549 9.96 4.77 -22.49
C CYS A 549 10.55 6.10 -22.07
N TYR A 550 11.49 6.03 -21.14
CA TYR A 550 12.14 7.13 -20.45
C TYR A 550 13.65 6.88 -20.41
N THR A 551 14.43 7.95 -20.48
CA THR A 551 15.83 7.94 -20.10
C THR A 551 15.98 8.75 -18.83
N PHE A 552 16.74 8.24 -17.87
CA PHE A 552 16.96 8.94 -16.61
C PHE A 552 18.46 9.06 -16.30
N ALA A 553 18.80 10.10 -15.53
CA ALA A 553 20.08 10.28 -14.88
C ALA A 553 19.86 10.79 -13.46
N ILE A 554 20.56 10.18 -12.51
CA ILE A 554 20.54 10.53 -11.09
C ILE A 554 21.99 10.80 -10.69
N ASP A 555 22.32 12.07 -10.46
CA ASP A 555 23.66 12.50 -10.06
C ASP A 555 23.73 12.84 -8.56
N ASN A 556 24.96 12.89 -8.03
CA ASN A 556 25.26 13.34 -6.66
C ASN A 556 24.77 12.41 -5.55
N VAL A 557 24.60 11.12 -5.83
CA VAL A 557 24.27 10.11 -4.81
C VAL A 557 25.43 9.97 -3.83
N THR A 558 25.20 10.20 -2.53
CA THR A 558 26.26 10.19 -1.52
C THR A 558 26.52 8.77 -1.02
N LEU A 559 27.77 8.32 -1.11
CA LEU A 559 28.24 7.02 -0.63
C LEU A 559 28.81 7.15 0.79
N MET A 560 28.40 6.22 1.65
CA MET A 560 28.74 6.14 3.06
C MET A 560 29.83 5.10 3.32
N ALA A 561 30.60 5.31 4.39
CA ALA A 561 31.66 4.41 4.79
C ALA A 561 31.15 3.49 5.88
N THR A 562 30.58 2.35 5.48
CA THR A 562 30.08 1.32 6.40
C THR A 562 31.20 0.53 7.07
N ARG A 563 30.86 -0.16 8.16
CA ARG A 563 31.81 -0.94 8.97
C ARG A 563 32.16 -2.32 8.39
N PRO A 564 33.25 -2.94 8.86
CA PRO A 564 33.64 -4.28 8.40
C PRO A 564 32.75 -5.36 9.02
N ASN A 565 31.68 -5.71 8.33
CA ASN A 565 30.90 -6.94 8.51
C ASN A 565 31.72 -8.17 8.05
N PRO A 566 31.97 -9.16 8.93
CA PRO A 566 32.65 -10.41 8.60
C PRO A 566 31.76 -11.43 7.86
N SER A 567 30.45 -11.19 7.75
CA SER A 567 29.49 -12.04 7.05
C SER A 567 29.81 -12.15 5.56
N ALA A 568 29.56 -13.33 4.99
CA ALA A 568 29.72 -13.58 3.56
C ALA A 568 28.51 -13.14 2.74
N ALA A 569 27.34 -12.97 3.38
CA ALA A 569 26.11 -12.49 2.74
C ALA A 569 26.18 -10.98 2.45
N SER A 570 26.61 -10.19 3.45
CA SER A 570 26.81 -8.74 3.35
C SER A 570 28.27 -8.39 3.67
N PRO A 571 29.21 -8.50 2.71
CA PRO A 571 30.62 -8.28 2.97
C PRO A 571 30.88 -6.82 3.35
N GLY A 572 31.41 -6.58 4.54
CA GLY A 572 31.56 -5.21 5.01
C GLY A 572 32.79 -4.44 4.53
N ASN A 573 32.78 -3.17 4.93
CA ASN A 573 33.56 -2.00 4.49
C ASN A 573 33.14 -1.38 3.16
N GLY A 574 32.29 -0.36 3.27
CA GLY A 574 32.05 0.65 2.25
C GLY A 574 31.00 0.29 1.22
N ILE A 575 30.28 -0.83 1.37
CA ILE A 575 29.21 -1.19 0.44
C ILE A 575 28.01 -0.28 0.71
N ASN A 576 27.47 0.29 -0.36
CA ASN A 576 26.27 1.09 -0.40
C ASN A 576 25.32 0.48 -1.42
N ARG A 577 24.09 0.22 -0.99
CA ARG A 577 23.01 -0.31 -1.79
C ARG A 577 22.08 0.85 -2.11
N VAL A 578 22.06 1.18 -3.40
CA VAL A 578 21.20 2.25 -3.94
C VAL A 578 20.04 1.58 -4.66
N LEU A 579 18.86 1.70 -4.07
CA LEU A 579 17.60 1.24 -4.65
C LEU A 579 17.00 2.39 -5.48
N VAL A 580 16.46 2.06 -6.65
CA VAL A 580 15.77 2.99 -7.54
C VAL A 580 14.37 2.46 -7.78
N TYR A 581 13.40 3.07 -7.13
CA TYR A 581 11.98 2.78 -7.23
C TYR A 581 11.38 3.54 -8.40
N ALA A 582 10.67 2.82 -9.27
CA ALA A 582 9.93 3.37 -10.40
C ALA A 582 8.44 3.03 -10.26
N GLY A 583 7.62 4.03 -9.92
CA GLY A 583 6.17 3.89 -9.79
C GLY A 583 5.47 4.15 -11.11
N GLU A 584 4.64 3.21 -11.55
CA GLU A 584 3.90 3.27 -12.82
C GLU A 584 2.39 3.29 -12.58
N VAL A 585 1.72 4.25 -13.21
CA VAL A 585 0.26 4.40 -13.13
C VAL A 585 -0.38 4.39 -14.51
N SER A 586 -1.69 4.19 -14.54
CA SER A 586 -2.46 4.39 -15.77
C SER A 586 -2.38 5.83 -16.26
N PHE A 587 -2.28 6.01 -17.57
CA PHE A 587 -2.20 7.34 -18.17
C PHE A 587 -3.43 8.22 -17.91
N ASP A 588 -4.61 7.61 -17.74
CA ASP A 588 -5.88 8.30 -17.49
C ASP A 588 -6.18 8.53 -16.00
N ASP A 589 -5.45 7.85 -15.10
CA ASP A 589 -5.58 8.02 -13.66
C ASP A 589 -4.21 8.11 -13.00
N ALA A 590 -3.72 9.34 -12.82
CA ALA A 590 -2.40 9.60 -12.27
C ALA A 590 -2.36 9.63 -10.73
N GLN A 591 -3.50 9.45 -10.06
CA GLN A 591 -3.62 9.46 -8.61
C GLN A 591 -3.97 8.08 -8.05
N SER A 592 -4.11 7.06 -8.90
CA SER A 592 -4.29 5.69 -8.46
C SER A 592 -3.03 5.13 -7.82
N TYR A 593 -3.19 4.02 -7.10
CA TYR A 593 -2.08 3.17 -6.67
C TYR A 593 -1.12 2.89 -7.83
N ALA A 594 0.15 3.13 -7.58
CA ALA A 594 1.21 2.90 -8.55
C ALA A 594 1.72 1.47 -8.40
N ARG A 595 2.07 0.86 -9.54
CA ARG A 595 2.84 -0.37 -9.53
C ARG A 595 4.32 -0.07 -9.47
N TYR A 596 5.04 -0.69 -8.55
CA TYR A 596 6.46 -0.40 -8.36
C TYR A 596 7.38 -1.45 -8.96
N ARG A 597 8.45 -0.96 -9.59
CA ARG A 597 9.60 -1.76 -9.99
C ARG A 597 10.87 -1.18 -9.42
N VAL A 598 11.73 -2.04 -8.89
CA VAL A 598 12.96 -1.64 -8.20
C VAL A 598 14.16 -2.13 -9.01
N ALA A 599 15.13 -1.23 -9.16
CA ALA A 599 16.47 -1.58 -9.62
C ALA A 599 17.47 -1.32 -8.50
N CYS A 600 18.41 -2.25 -8.30
CA CYS A 600 19.42 -2.11 -7.26
C CYS A 600 20.83 -1.99 -7.82
N VAL A 601 21.62 -1.12 -7.19
CA VAL A 601 23.04 -0.91 -7.49
C VAL A 601 23.86 -0.98 -6.22
N GLU A 602 24.92 -1.79 -6.23
CA GLU A 602 25.92 -1.80 -5.16
C GLU A 602 27.15 -0.98 -5.58
N ALA A 603 27.56 -0.04 -4.75
CA ALA A 603 28.79 0.72 -4.93
C ALA A 603 29.64 0.67 -3.67
N ARG A 604 30.96 0.60 -3.83
CA ARG A 604 31.90 0.57 -2.71
C ARG A 604 32.62 1.89 -2.55
N TRP A 605 32.69 2.40 -1.32
CA TRP A 605 33.46 3.59 -0.96
C TRP A 605 34.13 3.43 0.40
N ASP A 606 35.47 3.47 0.41
CA ASP A 606 36.29 3.41 1.62
C ASP A 606 37.23 4.63 1.67
N PRO A 607 36.98 5.60 2.57
CA PRO A 607 37.82 6.78 2.73
C PRO A 607 39.21 6.46 3.29
N ALA A 608 39.35 5.42 4.11
CA ALA A 608 40.62 5.03 4.72
C ALA A 608 41.56 4.40 3.68
N GLY A 609 41.00 3.59 2.78
CA GLY A 609 41.70 3.01 1.63
C GLY A 609 41.82 3.93 0.42
N ALA A 610 41.13 5.07 0.41
CA ALA A 610 40.89 5.90 -0.78
C ALA A 610 40.41 5.06 -1.98
N PHE A 611 39.55 4.08 -1.68
CA PHE A 611 39.05 3.10 -2.63
C PHE A 611 37.60 3.42 -2.98
N LYS A 612 37.29 3.34 -4.27
CA LYS A 612 35.95 3.52 -4.81
C LYS A 612 35.70 2.53 -5.93
N ASP A 613 34.55 1.88 -5.91
CA ASP A 613 34.10 0.94 -6.92
C ASP A 613 32.64 1.24 -7.31
N PRO A 614 32.33 1.58 -8.57
CA PRO A 614 33.27 1.70 -9.68
C PRO A 614 34.19 2.93 -9.53
N PRO A 615 35.46 2.87 -9.99
CA PRO A 615 36.38 4.01 -9.93
C PRO A 615 35.89 5.26 -10.68
N SER A 616 34.96 5.08 -11.63
CA SER A 616 34.32 6.18 -12.36
C SER A 616 33.24 6.90 -11.54
N GLY A 617 32.73 6.28 -10.47
CA GLY A 617 31.52 6.71 -9.78
C GLY A 617 30.29 6.74 -10.69
N ARG A 618 30.25 5.91 -11.74
CA ARG A 618 29.17 5.89 -12.73
C ARG A 618 28.69 4.48 -13.00
N MET A 619 27.39 4.26 -12.88
CA MET A 619 26.75 2.99 -13.22
C MET A 619 25.59 3.20 -14.19
N ARG A 620 25.33 2.18 -15.02
CA ARG A 620 24.26 2.21 -16.01
C ARG A 620 23.26 1.11 -15.73
N LEU A 621 22.00 1.49 -15.58
CA LEU A 621 20.86 0.61 -15.47
C LEU A 621 20.21 0.42 -16.84
N VAL A 622 19.69 -0.78 -17.08
CA VAL A 622 18.88 -1.14 -18.24
C VAL A 622 17.52 -1.64 -17.78
N GLU A 623 16.57 -1.74 -18.70
CA GLU A 623 15.22 -2.23 -18.43
C GLU A 623 15.18 -3.57 -17.68
N GLU A 624 16.12 -4.48 -17.96
CA GLU A 624 16.19 -5.81 -17.33
C GLU A 624 16.66 -5.76 -15.88
N ASP A 625 17.24 -4.64 -15.44
CA ASP A 625 17.65 -4.44 -14.05
C ASP A 625 16.45 -4.01 -13.15
N PHE A 626 15.31 -3.64 -13.73
CA PHE A 626 14.09 -3.27 -13.00
C PHE A 626 13.18 -4.49 -12.85
N VAL A 627 13.08 -4.98 -11.61
CA VAL A 627 12.28 -6.15 -11.23
C VAL A 627 11.02 -5.68 -10.51
N ASP A 628 9.95 -6.45 -10.60
CA ASP A 628 8.74 -6.23 -9.80
C ASP A 628 9.08 -6.30 -8.31
N ILE A 629 8.51 -5.42 -7.51
CA ILE A 629 8.91 -5.26 -6.11
C ILE A 629 8.64 -6.52 -5.27
N GLY A 630 7.48 -7.17 -5.44
CA GLY A 630 7.19 -8.46 -4.79
C GLY A 630 8.06 -9.65 -5.26
N GLU A 631 8.85 -9.51 -6.33
CA GLU A 631 9.85 -10.50 -6.76
C GLU A 631 11.30 -10.07 -6.48
N PHE A 632 11.49 -8.89 -5.88
CA PHE A 632 12.80 -8.27 -5.73
C PHE A 632 13.59 -8.87 -4.55
N ASP A 633 14.55 -9.74 -4.87
CA ASP A 633 15.61 -10.13 -3.93
C ASP A 633 16.87 -9.28 -4.16
N PRO A 634 17.34 -8.49 -3.18
CA PRO A 634 18.53 -7.67 -3.33
C PRO A 634 19.81 -8.49 -3.55
N ASP A 635 19.93 -9.70 -2.99
CA ASP A 635 21.14 -10.51 -3.15
C ASP A 635 21.27 -11.11 -4.56
N LEU A 636 20.16 -11.23 -5.28
CA LEU A 636 20.09 -11.73 -6.65
C LEU A 636 20.07 -10.62 -7.70
N HIS A 637 19.38 -9.51 -7.42
CA HIS A 637 19.07 -8.47 -8.40
C HIS A 637 19.96 -7.23 -8.31
N CYS A 638 20.76 -7.06 -7.24
CA CYS A 638 21.68 -5.92 -7.14
C CYS A 638 22.84 -6.01 -8.14
N LYS A 639 22.95 -4.95 -8.95
CA LYS A 639 24.02 -4.81 -9.95
C LYS A 639 25.33 -4.39 -9.29
N ARG A 640 26.36 -5.22 -9.46
CA ARG A 640 27.72 -4.96 -8.98
C ARG A 640 28.62 -4.37 -10.10
N PRO A 641 29.60 -3.52 -9.76
CA PRO A 641 30.44 -2.77 -10.70
C PRO A 641 31.41 -3.60 -11.57
#